data_AF-A0A2E5DZN8-F1
#
_entry.id   AF-A0A2E5DZN8-F1
#
_cell.length_a   1.000
_cell.length_b   1.000
_cell.length_c   1.000
_cell.angle_alpha   90.00
_cell.angle_beta   90.00
_cell.angle_gamma   90.00
#
_symmetry.space_group_name_H-M   'P 1'
#
loop_
_entity.id
_entity.type
_entity.pdbx_description
1 polymer ?
#
loop_
_entity_poly.entity_id
_entity_poly.type
_entity_poly.pdbx_seq_one_letter_code
_entity_poly.pdbx_strand_id
1 'polypeptide(L)'
;MAKKTNTIRVHQIAKELGVTSKDVVSKCSSEGISQVTNHMSTLSAGLAATIREWFSNSGEAAGSSAVQTAAPVDLDKARARAKRRAPKKVAEPPAPKTETESVPPPPPPPAVPPPSIAPEPEIVVPSPETSVPEPQTPPSIAAEAPDAEGDSQGTDEPASDAPPASSAPESVAVPNAPERPKVVAPLGRKLEQPVKTTLAGPKVIRVEQPEPVRQPRPSRGPSHRSGGGGGMDQDMAPPMPGSPGDDRKPSRRNKRRSTARPEGRSGRGTLSPDQGRQGNWRQQDLLERERRLSRSGGFFKAARRDVQKRTDGGGGQRAKSIAETGGSVSISEPITIKELSAVSGIKGTRIIKTLLLAGDPETMERLTINSVLDADTAVETMLELGIELEIIEQKTAEEQIAEQFASRDMVDEQSRSPVVTILGHVDHGKTSLLDRIRNANVAEGEAGGITQATSAFQVPVDVSEGSRVITFIDTPGHEAFTAMRARGAKSTDIVVLVVAADDGVMPQTVESINHAKAAGVPIIVALNKIDKAEATDSNIQRILGQLAEQDMSPREWGGEIEVIRTSAIANEGIQDLLEMIDFVAQDLELTADFGGRSEGVVLEAQLQEGRGAVASILVQQGQLKKGDFIAIGRAYGRVRDMVDDHGRRVDSASPSMPLAISGMNEVPDAGDRFYVVKSIREAEAAAKERIEQERNKSLAREKVTLDNIFEKLQGADQKELPIIIKGDVQGSVETLQATLTKLSTDEIAVAVKHAAVGGINESDVGLAEASAAIIVGFNVTSSSGARRAAEKAGVDIRLYDVIYDISDDLKKAMVGMLDPEHRIDVIGHAEVRDVFKITKVGMVAGCYVTDGSIERNALIRVTRDDIVIESDRKLSQLKRFKDDAKEVRSGQECGMLIDGYDDIKVGDVLECYKTQEIAPTL
;
A
#
# COMPACT_ATOMS: atom_id res chain seq x y z
N MET A 1 -32.00 35.97 -2.30
CA MET A 1 -33.25 35.95 -3.10
C MET A 1 -33.81 34.54 -3.08
N ALA A 2 -35.13 34.35 -3.17
CA ALA A 2 -35.70 33.00 -3.22
C ALA A 2 -35.46 32.36 -4.60
N LYS A 3 -34.87 31.16 -4.64
CA LYS A 3 -34.79 30.38 -5.88
C LYS A 3 -36.21 29.94 -6.27
N LYS A 4 -36.75 30.47 -7.38
CA LYS A 4 -37.92 29.89 -8.03
C LYS A 4 -37.56 28.47 -8.47
N THR A 5 -38.15 27.46 -7.84
CA THR A 5 -38.03 26.07 -8.29
C THR A 5 -38.83 25.91 -9.58
N ASN A 6 -38.15 25.82 -10.73
CA ASN A 6 -38.81 25.46 -11.99
C ASN A 6 -39.43 24.07 -11.81
N THR A 7 -40.75 24.00 -11.88
CA THR A 7 -41.53 22.76 -11.86
C THR A 7 -42.28 22.67 -13.18
N ILE A 8 -42.16 21.53 -13.84
CA ILE A 8 -42.66 21.31 -15.21
C ILE A 8 -43.73 20.23 -15.13
N ARG A 9 -44.85 20.36 -15.85
CA ARG A 9 -45.92 19.35 -15.84
C ARG A 9 -45.63 18.21 -16.79
N VAL A 10 -46.12 17.01 -16.46
CA VAL A 10 -45.95 15.79 -17.28
C VAL A 10 -46.29 16.01 -18.75
N HIS A 11 -47.44 16.65 -19.06
CA HIS A 11 -47.81 16.90 -20.46
C HIS A 11 -46.88 17.87 -21.20
N GLN A 12 -46.13 18.72 -20.50
CA GLN A 12 -45.16 19.63 -21.13
C GLN A 12 -43.92 18.84 -21.55
N ILE A 13 -43.40 17.97 -20.67
CA ILE A 13 -42.27 17.08 -20.97
C ILE A 13 -42.64 16.00 -21.99
N ALA A 14 -43.86 15.46 -21.93
CA ALA A 14 -44.36 14.55 -22.96
C ALA A 14 -44.38 15.24 -24.35
N LYS A 15 -44.86 16.51 -24.41
CA LYS A 15 -44.84 17.30 -25.66
C LYS A 15 -43.41 17.68 -26.09
N GLU A 16 -42.50 17.91 -25.16
CA GLU A 16 -41.08 18.21 -25.41
C GLU A 16 -40.34 17.00 -26.01
N LEU A 17 -40.70 15.79 -25.58
CA LEU A 17 -40.12 14.51 -26.03
C LEU A 17 -40.89 13.84 -27.18
N GLY A 18 -42.01 14.40 -27.63
CA GLY A 18 -42.86 13.82 -28.69
C GLY A 18 -43.68 12.57 -28.30
N VAL A 19 -43.60 12.12 -27.05
CA VAL A 19 -44.26 10.89 -26.54
C VAL A 19 -45.65 11.23 -25.97
N THR A 20 -46.58 10.26 -25.87
CA THR A 20 -47.88 10.55 -25.25
C THR A 20 -47.74 10.71 -23.73
N SER A 21 -48.60 11.54 -23.14
CA SER A 21 -48.60 11.73 -21.68
C SER A 21 -49.08 10.51 -20.89
N LYS A 22 -49.53 9.43 -21.55
CA LYS A 22 -49.79 8.14 -20.89
C LYS A 22 -48.49 7.37 -20.68
N ASP A 23 -47.63 7.35 -21.70
CA ASP A 23 -46.42 6.51 -21.72
C ASP A 23 -45.40 6.99 -20.69
N VAL A 24 -45.30 8.32 -20.51
CA VAL A 24 -44.52 8.94 -19.44
C VAL A 24 -45.07 8.56 -18.05
N VAL A 25 -46.39 8.53 -17.88
CA VAL A 25 -47.03 8.14 -16.60
C VAL A 25 -46.85 6.65 -16.32
N SER A 26 -46.97 5.78 -17.32
CA SER A 26 -46.75 4.34 -17.15
C SER A 26 -45.28 4.02 -16.86
N LYS A 27 -44.32 4.67 -17.53
CA LYS A 27 -42.88 4.49 -17.24
C LYS A 27 -42.52 5.02 -15.84
N CYS A 28 -43.05 6.17 -15.42
CA CYS A 28 -42.94 6.59 -14.01
C CYS A 28 -43.58 5.60 -13.02
N SER A 29 -44.61 4.85 -13.43
CA SER A 29 -45.29 3.87 -12.58
C SER A 29 -44.53 2.54 -12.49
N SER A 30 -43.86 2.08 -13.55
CA SER A 30 -42.99 0.90 -13.50
C SER A 30 -41.78 1.13 -12.59
N GLU A 31 -41.18 2.32 -12.67
CA GLU A 31 -40.08 2.75 -11.79
C GLU A 31 -40.53 3.13 -10.36
N GLY A 32 -41.75 2.76 -9.94
CA GLY A 32 -42.27 2.95 -8.58
C GLY A 32 -42.55 4.39 -8.16
N ILE A 33 -42.50 5.37 -9.07
CA ILE A 33 -42.64 6.81 -8.79
C ILE A 33 -44.13 7.19 -8.63
N SER A 34 -44.72 6.74 -7.53
CA SER A 34 -46.12 6.95 -7.10
C SER A 34 -46.59 8.41 -6.96
N GLN A 35 -45.72 9.39 -7.17
CA GLN A 35 -46.06 10.83 -7.19
C GLN A 35 -46.65 11.30 -8.53
N VAL A 36 -46.48 10.50 -9.60
CA VAL A 36 -46.86 10.87 -10.98
C VAL A 36 -48.10 10.09 -11.41
N THR A 37 -49.28 10.56 -11.01
CA THR A 37 -50.56 9.85 -11.25
C THR A 37 -51.35 10.33 -12.47
N ASN A 38 -51.04 11.51 -13.03
CA ASN A 38 -51.79 12.06 -14.16
C ASN A 38 -50.96 13.08 -14.98
N HIS A 39 -51.39 13.38 -16.21
CA HIS A 39 -50.75 14.31 -17.14
C HIS A 39 -50.59 15.78 -16.64
N MET A 40 -51.27 16.13 -15.54
CA MET A 40 -51.19 17.42 -14.87
C MET A 40 -50.26 17.44 -13.63
N SER A 41 -49.71 16.30 -13.20
CA SER A 41 -48.73 16.24 -12.11
C SER A 41 -47.53 17.14 -12.40
N THR A 42 -47.04 17.83 -11.37
CA THR A 42 -45.86 18.69 -11.43
C THR A 42 -44.61 17.90 -11.04
N LEU A 43 -43.65 17.84 -11.96
CA LEU A 43 -42.36 17.21 -11.79
C LEU A 43 -41.35 18.19 -11.19
N SER A 44 -40.43 17.69 -10.36
CA SER A 44 -39.25 18.44 -9.93
C SER A 44 -38.21 18.49 -11.05
N ALA A 45 -37.32 19.49 -11.04
CA ALA A 45 -36.33 19.66 -12.10
C ALA A 45 -35.40 18.45 -12.28
N GLY A 46 -35.07 17.71 -11.21
CA GLY A 46 -34.27 16.49 -11.29
C GLY A 46 -35.03 15.32 -11.93
N LEU A 47 -36.26 15.06 -11.46
CA LEU A 47 -37.12 14.00 -12.03
C LEU A 47 -37.44 14.28 -13.51
N ALA A 48 -37.58 15.56 -13.87
CA ALA A 48 -37.73 16.00 -15.24
C ALA A 48 -36.47 15.79 -16.11
N ALA A 49 -35.27 15.73 -15.53
CA ALA A 49 -34.05 15.38 -16.26
C ALA A 49 -34.00 13.87 -16.52
N THR A 50 -34.22 13.05 -15.48
CA THR A 50 -34.27 11.58 -15.58
C THR A 50 -35.33 11.10 -16.58
N ILE A 51 -36.49 11.75 -16.66
CA ILE A 51 -37.50 11.43 -17.68
C ILE A 51 -37.01 11.77 -19.10
N ARG A 52 -36.21 12.83 -19.31
CA ARG A 52 -35.64 13.10 -20.65
C ARG A 52 -34.67 12.00 -21.05
N GLU A 53 -33.75 11.66 -20.15
CA GLU A 53 -32.75 10.60 -20.31
C GLU A 53 -33.38 9.23 -20.64
N TRP A 54 -34.48 8.88 -19.96
CA TRP A 54 -35.26 7.66 -20.23
C TRP A 54 -35.94 7.60 -21.60
N PHE A 55 -36.01 8.69 -22.35
CA PHE A 55 -36.65 8.74 -23.68
C PHE A 55 -35.72 9.28 -24.78
N SER A 56 -34.60 9.94 -24.45
CA SER A 56 -33.55 10.31 -25.43
C SER A 56 -32.87 9.07 -25.99
N ASN A 57 -32.60 8.06 -25.15
CA ASN A 57 -32.00 6.79 -25.57
C ASN A 57 -33.01 5.85 -26.26
N SER A 58 -34.07 6.40 -26.84
CA SER A 58 -35.10 5.68 -27.62
C SER A 58 -35.37 6.36 -28.97
N GLY A 59 -34.43 7.20 -29.43
CA GLY A 59 -34.65 8.22 -30.46
C GLY A 59 -34.81 7.76 -31.92
N GLU A 60 -34.55 6.50 -32.28
CA GLU A 60 -34.61 6.02 -33.67
C GLU A 60 -35.43 4.73 -33.85
N ALA A 61 -36.75 4.78 -33.64
CA ALA A 61 -37.68 3.72 -34.09
C ALA A 61 -39.15 4.19 -34.20
N ALA A 62 -39.46 5.13 -35.09
CA ALA A 62 -40.84 5.56 -35.35
C ALA A 62 -41.56 4.63 -36.37
N GLY A 63 -41.78 3.34 -36.03
CA GLY A 63 -42.36 2.38 -36.97
C GLY A 63 -42.94 1.09 -36.37
N SER A 64 -44.27 0.94 -36.49
CA SER A 64 -45.08 -0.25 -36.16
C SER A 64 -45.20 -0.66 -34.68
N SER A 65 -46.42 -0.97 -34.27
CA SER A 65 -46.76 -1.44 -32.93
C SER A 65 -47.15 -2.92 -32.94
N ALA A 66 -46.47 -3.76 -32.17
CA ALA A 66 -46.86 -5.15 -31.92
C ALA A 66 -46.81 -5.45 -30.41
N VAL A 67 -47.97 -5.37 -29.74
CA VAL A 67 -48.10 -5.73 -28.33
C VAL A 67 -48.15 -7.25 -28.22
N GLN A 68 -47.22 -7.85 -27.46
CA GLN A 68 -47.37 -9.22 -26.96
C GLN A 68 -47.62 -9.20 -25.45
N THR A 69 -48.82 -9.62 -25.05
CA THR A 69 -49.25 -9.74 -23.66
C THR A 69 -48.76 -11.05 -23.05
N ALA A 70 -47.95 -10.97 -21.99
CA ALA A 70 -47.71 -12.10 -21.10
C ALA A 70 -48.90 -12.31 -20.13
N ALA A 71 -49.23 -13.56 -19.83
CA ALA A 71 -50.32 -13.92 -18.92
C ALA A 71 -49.87 -13.89 -17.44
N PRO A 72 -50.78 -13.60 -16.47
CA PRO A 72 -50.43 -13.57 -15.05
C PRO A 72 -50.19 -14.97 -14.49
N VAL A 73 -49.20 -15.10 -13.60
CA VAL A 73 -48.89 -16.34 -12.87
C VAL A 73 -49.72 -16.41 -11.58
N ASP A 74 -50.42 -17.52 -11.39
CA ASP A 74 -51.32 -17.74 -10.26
C ASP A 74 -50.57 -18.29 -9.02
N LEU A 75 -50.80 -17.69 -7.86
CA LEU A 75 -49.95 -17.86 -6.66
C LEU A 75 -50.45 -18.92 -5.65
N ASP A 76 -51.68 -19.41 -5.78
CA ASP A 76 -52.32 -20.24 -4.75
C ASP A 76 -51.89 -21.73 -4.70
N LYS A 77 -50.82 -22.12 -5.42
CA LYS A 77 -50.22 -23.47 -5.33
C LYS A 77 -48.96 -23.58 -4.45
N ALA A 78 -48.57 -22.51 -3.76
CA ALA A 78 -47.33 -22.46 -2.95
C ALA A 78 -47.50 -22.71 -1.44
N ARG A 79 -48.68 -23.14 -0.93
CA ARG A 79 -48.91 -23.34 0.52
C ARG A 79 -49.72 -24.60 0.88
N ALA A 80 -49.04 -25.75 1.01
CA ALA A 80 -49.62 -26.94 1.63
C ALA A 80 -48.62 -27.76 2.49
N ARG A 81 -48.92 -27.84 3.79
CA ARG A 81 -48.49 -28.87 4.77
C ARG A 81 -46.99 -29.09 5.07
N ALA A 82 -46.58 -28.59 6.25
CA ALA A 82 -45.44 -29.12 7.01
C ALA A 82 -45.90 -30.01 8.19
N LYS A 83 -44.93 -30.62 8.90
CA LYS A 83 -45.04 -31.62 10.01
C LYS A 83 -45.24 -33.07 9.49
N ARG A 84 -44.71 -34.13 10.12
CA ARG A 84 -44.21 -34.26 11.52
C ARG A 84 -43.31 -35.50 11.73
N ARG A 85 -42.09 -35.37 12.31
CA ARG A 85 -41.51 -36.27 13.36
C ARG A 85 -40.08 -35.88 13.77
N ALA A 86 -39.58 -36.52 14.83
CA ALA A 86 -38.24 -36.43 15.43
C ALA A 86 -37.92 -37.77 16.16
N PRO A 87 -36.81 -37.93 16.91
CA PRO A 87 -35.46 -38.20 16.38
C PRO A 87 -34.84 -39.51 16.94
N LYS A 88 -33.67 -39.93 16.43
CA LYS A 88 -32.80 -40.94 17.10
C LYS A 88 -31.30 -40.71 16.82
N LYS A 89 -30.43 -41.50 17.47
CA LYS A 89 -28.99 -41.26 17.64
C LYS A 89 -28.08 -41.72 16.48
N VAL A 90 -26.84 -41.23 16.54
CA VAL A 90 -25.69 -41.44 15.65
C VAL A 90 -25.18 -42.89 15.64
N ALA A 91 -24.66 -43.31 14.48
CA ALA A 91 -23.59 -44.29 14.32
C ALA A 91 -22.71 -43.87 13.12
N GLU A 92 -21.48 -44.36 13.07
CA GLU A 92 -20.40 -43.91 12.18
C GLU A 92 -20.23 -44.83 10.94
N PRO A 93 -19.96 -44.31 9.73
CA PRO A 93 -19.78 -45.13 8.53
C PRO A 93 -18.30 -45.44 8.22
N PRO A 94 -17.92 -46.70 7.96
CA PRO A 94 -16.57 -47.07 7.52
C PRO A 94 -16.36 -46.86 6.00
N ALA A 95 -15.10 -46.79 5.57
CA ALA A 95 -14.71 -46.63 4.17
C ALA A 95 -14.88 -47.92 3.33
N PRO A 96 -15.23 -47.82 2.02
CA PRO A 96 -15.29 -48.96 1.11
C PRO A 96 -13.92 -49.28 0.47
N LYS A 97 -13.75 -50.53 0.03
CA LYS A 97 -12.72 -50.94 -0.94
C LYS A 97 -13.37 -51.35 -2.28
N THR A 98 -12.55 -51.30 -3.32
CA THR A 98 -12.86 -51.52 -4.74
C THR A 98 -13.05 -52.99 -5.13
N GLU A 99 -13.87 -53.22 -6.15
CA GLU A 99 -13.47 -53.90 -7.41
C GLU A 99 -14.53 -53.64 -8.50
N THR A 100 -14.31 -53.90 -9.80
CA THR A 100 -13.43 -53.22 -10.79
C THR A 100 -13.96 -53.59 -12.19
N GLU A 101 -14.15 -52.63 -13.10
CA GLU A 101 -14.24 -52.90 -14.57
C GLU A 101 -13.69 -51.68 -15.33
N SER A 102 -13.22 -51.85 -16.58
CA SER A 102 -12.09 -51.07 -17.11
C SER A 102 -12.30 -50.37 -18.46
N VAL A 103 -11.63 -49.22 -18.64
CA VAL A 103 -11.39 -48.52 -19.92
C VAL A 103 -9.97 -47.89 -19.85
N PRO A 104 -9.13 -47.98 -20.91
CA PRO A 104 -7.71 -47.59 -20.84
C PRO A 104 -7.42 -46.08 -21.10
N PRO A 105 -6.28 -45.55 -20.62
CA PRO A 105 -5.83 -44.17 -20.85
C PRO A 105 -5.03 -43.96 -22.16
N PRO A 106 -4.85 -42.69 -22.61
CA PRO A 106 -4.07 -42.32 -23.81
C PRO A 106 -2.54 -42.34 -23.61
N PRO A 107 -1.74 -42.33 -24.70
CA PRO A 107 -0.27 -42.41 -24.64
C PRO A 107 0.43 -41.06 -24.33
N PRO A 108 1.66 -41.08 -23.77
CA PRO A 108 2.46 -39.89 -23.47
C PRO A 108 3.24 -39.33 -24.68
N PRO A 109 3.73 -38.07 -24.63
CA PRO A 109 4.55 -37.45 -25.67
C PRO A 109 5.99 -38.00 -25.74
N PRO A 110 6.68 -37.88 -26.89
CA PRO A 110 8.03 -38.39 -27.07
C PRO A 110 9.11 -37.51 -26.41
N ALA A 111 10.14 -38.14 -25.85
CA ALA A 111 11.30 -37.46 -25.27
C ALA A 111 12.40 -37.17 -26.32
N VAL A 112 13.13 -36.06 -26.14
CA VAL A 112 14.27 -35.66 -26.99
C VAL A 112 15.55 -36.32 -26.47
N PRO A 113 16.37 -36.98 -27.32
CA PRO A 113 17.61 -37.62 -26.89
C PRO A 113 18.79 -36.63 -26.77
N PRO A 114 19.71 -36.80 -25.80
CA PRO A 114 20.96 -36.05 -25.73
C PRO A 114 21.98 -36.53 -26.80
N PRO A 115 22.92 -35.68 -27.22
CA PRO A 115 23.88 -36.00 -28.29
C PRO A 115 24.98 -36.98 -27.85
N SER A 116 25.47 -37.76 -28.81
CA SER A 116 26.57 -38.72 -28.63
C SER A 116 27.93 -38.11 -28.99
N ILE A 117 28.98 -38.47 -28.25
CA ILE A 117 30.39 -38.22 -28.58
C ILE A 117 31.13 -39.58 -28.53
N ALA A 118 32.06 -39.80 -29.47
CA ALA A 118 32.78 -41.07 -29.65
C ALA A 118 34.08 -41.16 -28.79
N PRO A 119 34.61 -42.38 -28.51
CA PRO A 119 35.60 -42.60 -27.46
C PRO A 119 37.01 -43.05 -27.94
N GLU A 120 38.03 -42.88 -27.09
CA GLU A 120 39.29 -43.68 -27.05
C GLU A 120 40.06 -43.40 -25.72
N PRO A 121 40.99 -44.24 -25.22
CA PRO A 121 40.65 -45.52 -24.57
C PRO A 121 41.34 -45.83 -23.21
N GLU A 122 40.76 -46.83 -22.52
CA GLU A 122 41.32 -47.86 -21.61
C GLU A 122 42.35 -47.58 -20.48
N ILE A 123 42.01 -48.10 -19.27
CA ILE A 123 42.79 -48.96 -18.32
C ILE A 123 41.78 -49.31 -17.19
N VAL A 124 41.16 -50.50 -17.05
CA VAL A 124 41.68 -51.85 -16.70
C VAL A 124 42.26 -51.84 -15.26
N VAL A 125 41.75 -52.52 -14.21
CA VAL A 125 41.21 -53.89 -13.99
C VAL A 125 40.06 -53.89 -12.91
N PRO A 126 39.44 -55.02 -12.41
CA PRO A 126 37.98 -55.07 -12.22
C PRO A 126 37.44 -55.41 -10.81
N SER A 127 36.12 -55.62 -10.74
CA SER A 127 35.30 -56.13 -9.62
C SER A 127 35.62 -57.59 -9.21
N PRO A 128 34.94 -58.11 -8.16
CA PRO A 128 33.68 -58.85 -8.37
C PRO A 128 32.52 -58.28 -7.49
N GLU A 129 31.23 -58.34 -7.83
CA GLU A 129 30.37 -59.43 -8.34
C GLU A 129 30.18 -60.60 -7.34
N THR A 130 28.98 -61.20 -7.14
CA THR A 130 27.68 -61.08 -7.81
C THR A 130 26.49 -61.42 -6.86
N SER A 131 25.27 -61.47 -7.39
CA SER A 131 24.06 -62.21 -6.91
C SER A 131 23.02 -61.52 -5.98
N VAL A 132 22.09 -60.84 -6.65
CA VAL A 132 20.65 -60.66 -6.36
C VAL A 132 19.98 -62.08 -6.38
N PRO A 133 18.93 -62.45 -5.58
CA PRO A 133 17.60 -61.82 -5.69
C PRO A 133 16.63 -61.77 -4.48
N GLU A 134 15.49 -61.16 -4.80
CA GLU A 134 14.26 -60.72 -4.11
C GLU A 134 13.52 -61.67 -3.12
N PRO A 135 12.53 -61.14 -2.34
CA PRO A 135 12.03 -61.76 -1.11
C PRO A 135 10.67 -62.47 -1.23
N GLN A 136 10.38 -63.35 -0.26
CA GLN A 136 9.02 -63.79 0.07
C GLN A 136 8.80 -63.85 1.59
N THR A 137 7.56 -63.58 2.01
CA THR A 137 7.04 -63.55 3.40
C THR A 137 5.64 -64.23 3.40
N PRO A 138 4.88 -64.40 4.52
CA PRO A 138 5.17 -64.09 5.93
C PRO A 138 5.03 -65.31 6.89
N PRO A 139 4.04 -65.49 7.82
CA PRO A 139 4.38 -65.77 9.22
C PRO A 139 3.73 -67.03 9.87
N SER A 140 4.24 -67.47 11.02
CA SER A 140 3.52 -68.36 11.95
C SER A 140 4.02 -68.25 13.41
N ILE A 141 3.33 -68.89 14.35
CA ILE A 141 3.53 -68.84 15.80
C ILE A 141 3.69 -70.26 16.39
N ALA A 142 4.70 -70.42 17.27
CA ALA A 142 4.91 -71.47 18.28
C ALA A 142 5.25 -72.93 17.87
N ALA A 143 6.11 -73.53 18.73
CA ALA A 143 6.46 -74.97 18.88
C ALA A 143 7.23 -75.63 17.70
N GLU A 144 7.94 -76.77 17.85
CA GLU A 144 8.01 -77.75 18.97
C GLU A 144 9.33 -78.58 18.96
N ALA A 145 10.02 -78.70 20.12
CA ALA A 145 10.93 -79.80 20.57
C ALA A 145 12.10 -80.29 19.65
N PRO A 146 12.95 -81.29 20.05
CA PRO A 146 13.21 -81.90 21.38
C PRO A 146 14.70 -81.86 21.84
N ASP A 147 14.99 -82.23 23.10
CA ASP A 147 15.81 -83.43 23.45
C ASP A 147 16.10 -83.60 24.97
N ALA A 148 16.38 -84.87 25.35
CA ALA A 148 17.09 -85.38 26.54
C ALA A 148 16.67 -85.05 28.02
N GLU A 149 16.13 -86.09 28.66
CA GLU A 149 16.26 -86.59 30.06
C GLU A 149 17.10 -85.83 31.14
N GLY A 150 16.63 -85.79 32.40
CA GLY A 150 17.46 -85.44 33.58
C GLY A 150 16.72 -85.10 34.90
N ASP A 151 16.78 -86.00 35.88
CA ASP A 151 15.99 -86.12 37.13
C ASP A 151 15.95 -84.98 38.20
N SER A 152 14.80 -84.92 38.91
CA SER A 152 14.53 -84.65 40.35
C SER A 152 15.24 -83.57 41.24
N GLN A 153 14.42 -82.77 41.95
CA GLN A 153 14.60 -82.23 43.35
C GLN A 153 15.78 -81.23 43.62
N GLY A 154 15.82 -80.38 44.66
CA GLY A 154 14.85 -79.98 45.71
C GLY A 154 15.52 -79.23 46.89
N THR A 155 14.80 -78.30 47.56
CA THR A 155 15.07 -77.66 48.90
C THR A 155 16.35 -76.83 49.19
N ASP A 156 16.12 -75.59 49.64
CA ASP A 156 16.68 -74.81 50.79
C ASP A 156 18.20 -74.59 51.08
N GLU A 157 18.52 -73.29 51.30
CA GLU A 157 19.54 -72.70 52.22
C GLU A 157 21.07 -73.00 51.99
N PRO A 158 22.04 -72.45 52.78
CA PRO A 158 22.41 -71.03 52.67
C PRO A 158 23.94 -70.68 52.70
N ALA A 159 24.26 -69.46 52.27
CA ALA A 159 25.33 -68.52 52.72
C ALA A 159 26.75 -68.99 53.17
N SER A 160 27.76 -68.77 52.31
CA SER A 160 29.10 -68.15 52.59
C SER A 160 29.86 -67.96 51.24
N ASP A 161 30.99 -67.26 51.05
CA ASP A 161 31.84 -66.35 51.86
C ASP A 161 32.54 -65.31 50.92
N ALA A 162 33.44 -64.44 51.41
CA ALA A 162 34.11 -63.36 50.66
C ALA A 162 35.59 -63.14 51.07
N PRO A 163 36.31 -62.05 50.69
CA PRO A 163 36.25 -61.20 49.49
C PRO A 163 37.46 -61.53 48.57
N PRO A 164 38.67 -60.89 48.54
CA PRO A 164 39.16 -59.50 48.75
C PRO A 164 39.48 -58.82 47.37
N ALA A 165 40.32 -57.80 47.11
CA ALA A 165 41.21 -56.90 47.88
C ALA A 165 41.45 -55.56 47.10
N SER A 166 41.93 -54.50 47.80
CA SER A 166 42.80 -53.37 47.32
C SER A 166 42.36 -52.48 46.12
N SER A 167 42.47 -51.14 46.13
CA SER A 167 42.91 -50.14 47.14
C SER A 167 42.52 -48.70 46.72
N ALA A 168 42.47 -47.75 47.67
CA ALA A 168 42.24 -46.30 47.45
C ALA A 168 43.44 -45.45 47.97
N PRO A 169 43.44 -44.10 47.80
CA PRO A 169 43.14 -43.24 48.98
C PRO A 169 42.47 -41.85 48.73
N GLU A 170 41.82 -41.31 49.78
CA GLU A 170 41.70 -39.90 50.30
C GLU A 170 41.62 -38.63 49.38
N SER A 171 41.03 -37.47 49.75
CA SER A 171 39.97 -36.98 50.69
C SER A 171 39.66 -35.48 50.34
N VAL A 172 38.53 -34.79 50.68
CA VAL A 172 38.22 -34.04 51.93
C VAL A 172 36.81 -33.32 51.88
N ALA A 173 35.96 -33.55 52.91
CA ALA A 173 34.95 -32.71 53.62
C ALA A 173 34.03 -31.57 53.03
N VAL A 174 32.68 -31.81 52.99
CA VAL A 174 31.45 -31.04 53.49
C VAL A 174 31.24 -29.49 53.39
N PRO A 175 30.04 -28.86 53.65
CA PRO A 175 28.64 -29.34 53.90
C PRO A 175 27.41 -28.55 53.29
N ASN A 176 26.20 -29.12 53.44
CA ASN A 176 24.85 -28.51 53.72
C ASN A 176 23.99 -27.71 52.70
N ALA A 177 22.85 -28.29 52.29
CA ALA A 177 21.47 -27.72 52.37
C ALA A 177 20.39 -28.83 52.18
N PRO A 178 19.14 -28.73 52.70
CA PRO A 178 18.26 -29.92 52.90
C PRO A 178 17.07 -30.12 51.92
N GLU A 179 16.54 -31.35 51.90
CA GLU A 179 15.42 -31.82 51.07
C GLU A 179 13.99 -31.48 51.58
N ARG A 180 12.95 -31.81 50.78
CA ARG A 180 11.55 -31.98 51.21
C ARG A 180 10.93 -33.29 50.66
N PRO A 181 10.05 -33.99 51.41
CA PRO A 181 9.55 -35.33 51.06
C PRO A 181 8.34 -35.37 50.09
N LYS A 182 7.96 -36.59 49.68
CA LYS A 182 6.95 -36.93 48.64
C LYS A 182 5.60 -37.43 49.21
N VAL A 183 4.68 -37.80 48.28
CA VAL A 183 3.46 -38.64 48.43
C VAL A 183 2.29 -37.91 49.15
N VAL A 184 0.99 -38.04 48.82
CA VAL A 184 0.19 -39.09 48.13
C VAL A 184 -0.91 -38.49 47.22
N ALA A 185 -1.35 -39.23 46.18
CA ALA A 185 -2.55 -38.95 45.37
C ALA A 185 -3.83 -39.59 45.98
N PRO A 186 -5.04 -39.37 45.43
CA PRO A 186 -5.63 -40.45 44.61
C PRO A 186 -6.63 -40.06 43.47
N LEU A 187 -6.67 -40.93 42.46
CA LEU A 187 -7.83 -41.43 41.67
C LEU A 187 -8.95 -40.49 41.17
N GLY A 188 -9.09 -40.40 39.83
CA GLY A 188 -10.31 -40.00 39.11
C GLY A 188 -10.16 -40.08 37.59
N ARG A 189 -11.11 -40.71 36.87
CA ARG A 189 -11.05 -40.89 35.39
C ARG A 189 -12.01 -39.95 34.63
N LYS A 190 -11.65 -39.63 33.38
CA LYS A 190 -12.51 -38.97 32.37
C LYS A 190 -13.79 -39.75 32.09
N LEU A 191 -14.82 -39.08 31.56
CA LEU A 191 -15.73 -39.58 30.50
C LEU A 191 -16.51 -38.42 29.84
N GLU A 192 -17.12 -38.65 28.68
CA GLU A 192 -17.60 -37.63 27.73
C GLU A 192 -19.15 -37.54 27.60
N GLN A 193 -19.64 -36.60 26.79
CA GLN A 193 -21.08 -36.28 26.63
C GLN A 193 -21.87 -37.40 25.90
N PRO A 194 -23.21 -37.50 26.09
CA PRO A 194 -24.13 -37.13 24.99
C PRO A 194 -25.56 -36.65 25.39
N VAL A 195 -26.35 -36.27 24.38
CA VAL A 195 -27.69 -35.59 24.43
C VAL A 195 -28.79 -36.54 23.86
N LYS A 196 -30.15 -36.47 23.96
CA LYS A 196 -31.29 -35.54 24.32
C LYS A 196 -32.41 -36.42 25.02
N THR A 197 -33.71 -36.12 25.30
CA THR A 197 -34.74 -35.14 24.86
C THR A 197 -35.98 -35.14 25.82
N THR A 198 -36.52 -33.96 26.19
CA THR A 198 -37.96 -33.54 26.39
C THR A 198 -39.09 -34.36 27.08
N LEU A 199 -40.03 -33.60 27.72
CA LEU A 199 -41.45 -33.85 28.16
C LEU A 199 -41.65 -34.22 29.66
N ALA A 200 -42.66 -33.71 30.41
CA ALA A 200 -43.75 -32.72 30.15
C ALA A 200 -44.20 -31.97 31.45
N GLY A 201 -45.00 -30.87 31.32
CA GLY A 201 -45.58 -30.08 32.45
C GLY A 201 -46.97 -30.56 32.94
N PRO A 202 -47.76 -29.77 33.71
CA PRO A 202 -48.57 -28.69 33.08
C PRO A 202 -49.12 -27.49 33.94
N LYS A 203 -49.36 -26.34 33.27
CA LYS A 203 -50.48 -25.34 33.47
C LYS A 203 -50.51 -24.53 34.79
N VAL A 204 -51.18 -23.36 34.94
CA VAL A 204 -52.48 -22.84 34.42
C VAL A 204 -52.33 -21.58 33.51
N ILE A 205 -53.40 -20.81 33.23
CA ILE A 205 -53.67 -20.10 31.95
C ILE A 205 -54.45 -18.76 32.14
N ARG A 206 -53.99 -17.65 31.52
CA ARG A 206 -54.80 -16.52 30.96
C ARG A 206 -53.87 -15.68 30.03
N VAL A 207 -53.91 -15.71 28.69
CA VAL A 207 -54.96 -15.49 27.65
C VAL A 207 -54.97 -14.03 27.13
N GLU A 208 -54.94 -13.92 25.79
CA GLU A 208 -54.65 -12.75 24.92
C GLU A 208 -55.93 -11.89 24.62
N GLN A 209 -56.03 -10.86 23.75
CA GLN A 209 -55.36 -10.43 22.48
C GLN A 209 -55.42 -8.85 22.33
N PRO A 210 -55.34 -8.22 21.12
CA PRO A 210 -54.13 -7.87 20.35
C PRO A 210 -54.01 -6.36 19.98
N GLU A 211 -52.90 -5.91 19.38
CA GLU A 211 -52.78 -4.54 18.78
C GLU A 211 -52.19 -4.49 17.35
N PRO A 212 -52.60 -3.51 16.50
CA PRO A 212 -52.19 -3.40 15.09
C PRO A 212 -51.24 -2.23 14.72
N VAL A 213 -50.75 -2.27 13.48
CA VAL A 213 -49.73 -1.41 12.82
C VAL A 213 -50.08 0.09 12.70
N ARG A 214 -49.06 0.98 12.76
CA ARG A 214 -49.06 2.31 12.10
C ARG A 214 -47.69 2.73 11.52
N GLN A 215 -47.74 3.52 10.44
CA GLN A 215 -46.67 4.37 9.87
C GLN A 215 -47.31 5.71 9.37
N PRO A 216 -46.66 6.60 8.58
CA PRO A 216 -45.70 7.63 9.03
C PRO A 216 -46.05 9.06 8.53
N ARG A 217 -45.28 10.12 8.89
CA ARG A 217 -45.03 11.39 8.12
C ARG A 217 -44.04 12.36 8.87
N PRO A 218 -43.46 13.42 8.24
CA PRO A 218 -41.99 13.64 8.35
C PRO A 218 -41.43 15.09 8.43
N SER A 219 -40.09 15.18 8.53
CA SER A 219 -39.17 16.17 7.88
C SER A 219 -38.69 17.45 8.60
N ARG A 220 -37.34 17.64 8.58
CA ARG A 220 -36.52 18.88 8.73
C ARG A 220 -36.57 19.64 10.08
N GLY A 221 -35.50 20.31 10.53
CA GLY A 221 -34.13 20.50 9.99
C GLY A 221 -33.17 21.16 11.02
N PRO A 222 -31.85 21.31 10.73
CA PRO A 222 -30.81 21.44 11.77
C PRO A 222 -30.21 22.85 12.00
N SER A 223 -29.72 23.14 13.22
CA SER A 223 -28.56 24.04 13.48
C SER A 223 -28.03 24.03 14.94
N HIS A 224 -26.70 24.07 15.07
CA HIS A 224 -25.78 24.42 16.17
C HIS A 224 -26.20 24.81 17.62
N ARG A 225 -25.28 24.39 18.53
CA ARG A 225 -24.59 25.12 19.64
C ARG A 225 -25.11 25.07 21.09
N SER A 226 -24.22 24.55 21.94
CA SER A 226 -23.82 25.06 23.28
C SER A 226 -24.72 24.79 24.50
N GLY A 227 -24.07 24.51 25.64
CA GLY A 227 -24.65 24.51 26.98
C GLY A 227 -25.09 23.13 27.48
N GLY A 228 -24.50 22.67 28.59
CA GLY A 228 -24.99 21.51 29.35
C GLY A 228 -25.68 21.93 30.64
N GLY A 229 -26.34 20.98 31.33
CA GLY A 229 -26.84 21.21 32.69
C GLY A 229 -27.85 20.18 33.23
N GLY A 230 -27.43 19.39 34.23
CA GLY A 230 -28.29 18.60 35.12
C GLY A 230 -28.80 17.25 34.56
N GLY A 231 -28.99 16.21 35.39
CA GLY A 231 -28.72 16.10 36.83
C GLY A 231 -29.11 14.72 37.40
N MET A 232 -28.97 14.53 38.73
CA MET A 232 -29.12 13.27 39.51
C MET A 232 -28.06 12.18 39.20
N ASP A 233 -27.59 11.38 40.16
CA ASP A 233 -27.88 11.32 41.61
C ASP A 233 -26.68 10.77 42.42
N GLN A 234 -26.63 11.09 43.73
CA GLN A 234 -25.88 10.49 44.89
C GLN A 234 -24.46 9.88 44.67
N ASP A 235 -23.44 10.16 45.49
CA ASP A 235 -23.43 9.94 46.97
C ASP A 235 -22.50 10.91 47.78
N MET A 236 -22.33 10.68 49.10
CA MET A 236 -21.92 11.69 50.12
C MET A 236 -20.45 12.19 50.21
N ALA A 237 -20.32 13.40 50.80
CA ALA A 237 -19.10 14.00 51.39
C ALA A 237 -19.18 14.04 52.94
N PRO A 238 -18.15 14.52 53.67
CA PRO A 238 -18.26 15.86 54.33
C PRO A 238 -16.90 16.63 54.36
N PRO A 239 -16.79 17.95 54.69
CA PRO A 239 -17.25 18.61 55.92
C PRO A 239 -18.17 19.85 55.74
N MET A 240 -18.76 20.33 56.85
CA MET A 240 -19.73 21.44 56.90
C MET A 240 -19.16 22.79 57.44
N PRO A 241 -19.87 23.92 57.23
CA PRO A 241 -19.51 25.25 57.77
C PRO A 241 -20.42 25.75 58.93
N GLY A 242 -19.85 26.59 59.83
CA GLY A 242 -20.55 27.79 60.36
C GLY A 242 -20.92 27.90 61.86
N SER A 243 -20.21 28.80 62.57
CA SER A 243 -20.70 29.71 63.64
C SER A 243 -21.24 29.15 64.99
N PRO A 244 -21.36 29.96 66.07
CA PRO A 244 -20.60 31.16 66.47
C PRO A 244 -19.99 31.04 67.92
N GLY A 245 -19.08 31.95 68.30
CA GLY A 245 -18.46 32.01 69.64
C GLY A 245 -17.73 33.33 69.92
N ASP A 246 -17.39 33.62 71.19
CA ASP A 246 -17.05 34.97 71.69
C ASP A 246 -15.59 35.14 72.22
N ASP A 247 -15.22 36.40 72.42
CA ASP A 247 -14.18 36.97 73.30
C ASP A 247 -12.68 37.09 72.81
N ARG A 248 -12.05 38.21 73.23
CA ARG A 248 -10.59 38.54 73.31
C ARG A 248 -9.74 38.88 72.05
N LYS A 249 -9.82 40.16 71.67
CA LYS A 249 -8.73 41.18 71.42
C LYS A 249 -7.23 40.78 71.58
N PRO A 250 -6.25 41.57 71.05
CA PRO A 250 -6.28 42.55 69.92
C PRO A 250 -4.98 42.61 69.03
N SER A 251 -5.00 43.39 67.91
CA SER A 251 -4.04 44.50 67.60
C SER A 251 -3.81 44.82 66.08
N ARG A 252 -4.14 46.06 65.67
CA ARG A 252 -3.56 46.90 64.56
C ARG A 252 -3.54 46.37 63.09
N ARG A 253 -3.67 47.18 62.00
CA ARG A 253 -4.15 48.58 61.78
C ARG A 253 -4.29 48.92 60.25
N ASN A 254 -5.40 49.56 59.83
CA ASN A 254 -5.63 50.28 58.52
C ASN A 254 -5.75 49.45 57.21
N LYS A 255 -6.42 49.88 56.10
CA LYS A 255 -7.27 51.07 55.76
C LYS A 255 -8.17 50.85 54.51
N ARG A 256 -9.42 51.38 54.51
CA ARG A 256 -10.28 51.92 53.37
C ARG A 256 -10.62 51.00 52.16
N ARG A 257 -11.92 50.75 51.83
CA ARG A 257 -12.94 51.54 51.03
C ARG A 257 -12.67 51.62 49.49
N SER A 258 -13.64 51.48 48.56
CA SER A 258 -15.03 50.93 48.61
C SER A 258 -15.77 50.94 47.24
N THR A 259 -16.53 49.87 46.93
CA THR A 259 -17.87 49.79 46.24
C THR A 259 -18.17 50.36 44.83
N ALA A 260 -18.90 49.59 43.99
CA ALA A 260 -19.63 50.04 42.79
C ALA A 260 -20.85 49.13 42.42
N ARG A 261 -21.90 49.69 41.77
CA ARG A 261 -23.07 49.05 41.07
C ARG A 261 -23.94 50.18 40.43
N PRO A 262 -24.94 49.93 39.54
CA PRO A 262 -25.07 48.84 38.55
C PRO A 262 -25.67 49.23 37.16
N GLU A 263 -25.65 48.25 36.23
CA GLU A 263 -26.68 47.89 35.23
C GLU A 263 -27.04 48.74 33.98
N GLY A 264 -27.45 48.00 32.93
CA GLY A 264 -27.92 48.43 31.61
C GLY A 264 -28.46 47.23 30.81
N ARG A 265 -29.38 47.42 29.84
CA ARG A 265 -30.28 46.36 29.30
C ARG A 265 -30.24 46.19 27.77
N SER A 266 -30.77 45.06 27.29
CA SER A 266 -30.88 44.60 25.89
C SER A 266 -31.86 45.37 24.99
N GLY A 267 -31.71 45.22 23.66
CA GLY A 267 -32.75 45.57 22.67
C GLY A 267 -32.28 45.58 21.21
N ARG A 268 -33.03 44.96 20.28
CA ARG A 268 -32.72 44.82 18.84
C ARG A 268 -33.81 45.50 17.98
N GLY A 269 -33.43 46.20 16.91
CA GLY A 269 -34.37 46.77 15.93
C GLY A 269 -33.66 47.41 14.73
N THR A 270 -34.26 47.32 13.54
CA THR A 270 -33.66 47.70 12.23
C THR A 270 -34.61 48.58 11.42
N LEU A 271 -34.09 49.53 10.63
CA LEU A 271 -34.79 50.11 9.45
C LEU A 271 -33.79 50.82 8.50
N SER A 272 -34.22 51.04 7.25
CA SER A 272 -33.42 51.64 6.16
C SER A 272 -33.44 53.19 6.18
N PRO A 273 -32.49 53.86 5.48
CA PRO A 273 -32.40 55.32 5.47
C PRO A 273 -33.38 55.99 4.51
N ASP A 274 -33.94 57.11 4.93
CA ASP A 274 -34.61 58.11 4.09
C ASP A 274 -33.86 59.46 4.19
N GLN A 275 -33.96 60.30 3.15
CA GLN A 275 -33.26 61.57 3.06
C GLN A 275 -34.15 62.76 3.40
N GLY A 276 -33.61 63.69 4.20
CA GLY A 276 -34.09 65.08 4.21
C GLY A 276 -34.83 65.52 5.46
N ARG A 277 -34.07 66.04 6.44
CA ARG A 277 -34.39 67.30 7.12
C ARG A 277 -33.19 67.83 7.91
N GLN A 278 -32.66 68.97 7.47
CA GLN A 278 -31.83 69.81 8.33
C GLN A 278 -32.74 70.48 9.38
N GLY A 279 -32.77 69.93 10.59
CA GLY A 279 -33.25 70.63 11.78
C GLY A 279 -32.05 71.14 12.58
N ASN A 280 -32.11 72.37 13.08
CA ASN A 280 -30.99 72.95 13.84
C ASN A 280 -30.88 72.32 15.24
N TRP A 281 -29.90 71.42 15.42
CA TRP A 281 -29.52 70.88 16.73
C TRP A 281 -28.87 72.01 17.54
N ARG A 282 -29.24 72.17 18.83
CA ARG A 282 -28.57 73.18 19.67
C ARG A 282 -27.18 72.69 20.03
N GLN A 283 -26.27 73.64 20.29
CA GLN A 283 -24.85 73.36 20.51
C GLN A 283 -24.59 72.42 21.71
N GLN A 284 -25.49 72.41 22.69
CA GLN A 284 -25.51 71.44 23.81
C GLN A 284 -25.80 69.99 23.36
N ASP A 285 -26.77 69.78 22.46
CA ASP A 285 -27.14 68.44 21.98
C ASP A 285 -25.98 67.78 21.20
N LEU A 286 -25.23 68.59 20.46
CA LEU A 286 -24.01 68.19 19.75
C LEU A 286 -22.91 67.77 20.74
N LEU A 287 -22.66 68.57 21.78
CA LEU A 287 -21.66 68.28 22.82
C LEU A 287 -22.00 67.02 23.64
N GLU A 288 -23.27 66.78 23.98
CA GLU A 288 -23.63 65.54 24.67
C GLU A 288 -23.56 64.32 23.73
N ARG A 289 -23.98 64.46 22.47
CA ARG A 289 -23.84 63.41 21.45
C ARG A 289 -22.37 63.05 21.22
N GLU A 290 -21.47 64.03 21.25
CA GLU A 290 -20.02 63.81 21.16
C GLU A 290 -19.46 63.11 22.41
N ARG A 291 -19.89 63.50 23.63
CA ARG A 291 -19.53 62.78 24.87
C ARG A 291 -20.02 61.33 24.91
N ARG A 292 -21.18 61.03 24.31
CA ARG A 292 -21.66 59.64 24.17
C ARG A 292 -20.82 58.87 23.13
N LEU A 293 -20.46 59.51 22.01
CA LEU A 293 -19.63 58.90 20.95
C LEU A 293 -18.16 58.71 21.33
N SER A 294 -17.60 59.50 22.26
CA SER A 294 -16.22 59.33 22.73
C SER A 294 -16.07 58.22 23.77
N ARG A 295 -17.15 57.85 24.47
CA ARG A 295 -17.17 56.69 25.40
C ARG A 295 -17.45 55.35 24.71
N SER A 296 -18.09 55.33 23.54
CA SER A 296 -18.27 54.11 22.73
C SER A 296 -17.01 53.78 21.91
N GLY A 297 -15.96 53.33 22.61
CA GLY A 297 -14.63 53.04 22.03
C GLY A 297 -14.57 51.80 21.13
N GLY A 298 -15.17 51.85 19.95
CA GLY A 298 -15.07 50.81 18.92
C GLY A 298 -13.91 51.05 17.94
N PHE A 299 -13.01 50.07 17.80
CA PHE A 299 -11.80 50.10 16.96
C PHE A 299 -12.00 50.72 15.56
N PHE A 300 -13.12 50.39 14.90
CA PHE A 300 -13.43 50.80 13.53
C PHE A 300 -13.56 52.32 13.29
N LYS A 301 -13.59 53.15 14.34
CA LYS A 301 -13.63 54.62 14.20
C LYS A 301 -12.26 55.31 14.21
N ALA A 302 -11.18 54.61 14.61
CA ALA A 302 -9.81 55.11 14.45
C ALA A 302 -9.39 55.06 12.97
N ALA A 303 -9.45 53.86 12.36
CA ALA A 303 -9.09 53.64 10.96
C ALA A 303 -9.79 54.58 9.97
N ARG A 304 -11.09 54.86 10.15
CA ARG A 304 -11.81 55.83 9.31
C ARG A 304 -11.36 57.28 9.49
N ARG A 305 -10.85 57.65 10.67
CA ARG A 305 -10.38 59.03 10.93
C ARG A 305 -9.00 59.28 10.33
N ASP A 306 -8.13 58.27 10.30
CA ASP A 306 -6.82 58.35 9.65
C ASP A 306 -6.91 58.37 8.12
N VAL A 307 -7.83 57.60 7.52
CA VAL A 307 -8.09 57.67 6.07
C VAL A 307 -8.62 59.04 5.65
N GLN A 308 -9.55 59.63 6.41
CA GLN A 308 -10.10 60.95 6.11
C GLN A 308 -9.08 62.09 6.33
N LYS A 309 -8.17 61.96 7.32
CA LYS A 309 -7.10 62.96 7.55
C LYS A 309 -6.02 63.00 6.47
N ARG A 310 -5.90 61.95 5.64
CA ARG A 310 -4.91 61.87 4.55
C ARG A 310 -5.39 62.47 3.22
N THR A 311 -6.60 63.01 3.16
CA THR A 311 -7.25 63.42 1.89
C THR A 311 -7.66 64.88 1.78
N ASP A 312 -7.63 65.66 2.87
CA ASP A 312 -8.22 67.02 2.91
C ASP A 312 -7.33 68.04 3.66
N GLY A 313 -6.01 67.98 3.40
CA GLY A 313 -5.01 68.89 3.96
C GLY A 313 -3.76 68.92 3.07
N GLY A 314 -3.45 70.08 2.50
CA GLY A 314 -2.42 70.20 1.45
C GLY A 314 -0.98 70.29 1.94
N GLY A 315 -0.03 70.29 0.99
CA GLY A 315 1.36 70.71 1.20
C GLY A 315 2.32 69.68 1.79
N GLY A 316 1.84 68.57 2.34
CA GLY A 316 2.71 67.45 2.74
C GLY A 316 3.28 66.74 1.51
N GLN A 317 4.62 66.71 1.38
CA GLN A 317 5.27 65.80 0.43
C GLN A 317 4.79 64.37 0.69
N ARG A 318 4.40 63.65 -0.35
CA ARG A 318 4.28 62.19 -0.23
C ARG A 318 5.66 61.67 0.15
N ALA A 319 5.74 60.88 1.22
CA ALA A 319 6.87 59.97 1.36
C ALA A 319 6.90 59.12 0.09
N LYS A 320 8.01 59.19 -0.65
CA LYS A 320 8.22 58.40 -1.86
C LYS A 320 7.99 56.93 -1.55
N SER A 321 7.30 56.21 -2.44
CA SER A 321 7.38 54.75 -2.43
C SER A 321 8.82 54.31 -2.70
N ILE A 322 9.22 53.14 -2.23
CA ILE A 322 10.56 52.57 -2.52
C ILE A 322 10.77 52.45 -4.04
N ALA A 323 9.69 52.15 -4.79
CA ALA A 323 9.58 52.24 -6.25
C ALA A 323 9.86 53.63 -6.91
N GLU A 324 10.14 54.69 -6.15
CA GLU A 324 10.60 56.01 -6.64
C GLU A 324 12.00 56.37 -6.09
N THR A 325 12.68 55.40 -5.46
CA THR A 325 13.91 55.60 -4.67
C THR A 325 15.02 54.60 -5.03
N GLY A 326 14.70 53.44 -5.63
CA GLY A 326 15.71 52.49 -6.14
C GLY A 326 16.56 51.86 -5.03
N GLY A 327 15.91 51.14 -4.13
CA GLY A 327 16.58 50.29 -3.15
C GLY A 327 16.23 48.83 -3.41
N SER A 328 17.18 47.93 -3.17
CA SER A 328 16.91 46.50 -3.19
C SER A 328 15.89 46.12 -2.12
N VAL A 329 15.09 45.11 -2.43
CA VAL A 329 14.00 44.60 -1.60
C VAL A 329 14.27 43.14 -1.32
N SER A 330 14.36 42.74 -0.06
CA SER A 330 14.47 41.33 0.29
C SER A 330 13.10 40.67 0.50
N ILE A 331 12.96 39.47 -0.07
CA ILE A 331 11.76 38.63 0.00
C ILE A 331 12.19 37.16 0.16
N SER A 332 11.30 36.33 0.68
CA SER A 332 11.56 34.91 0.85
C SER A 332 10.57 34.03 0.09
N GLU A 333 11.01 32.83 -0.24
CA GLU A 333 10.15 31.79 -0.81
C GLU A 333 9.21 31.17 0.26
N PRO A 334 8.03 30.65 -0.13
CA PRO A 334 7.41 30.73 -1.47
C PRO A 334 6.86 32.12 -1.77
N ILE A 335 7.27 32.71 -2.90
CA ILE A 335 6.99 34.12 -3.21
C ILE A 335 5.56 34.26 -3.74
N THR A 336 4.61 34.83 -2.96
CA THR A 336 3.29 35.16 -3.52
C THR A 336 3.19 36.59 -4.05
N ILE A 337 2.29 36.81 -5.01
CA ILE A 337 1.92 38.15 -5.53
C ILE A 337 1.47 39.10 -4.40
N LYS A 338 0.94 38.56 -3.30
CA LYS A 338 0.52 39.31 -2.11
C LYS A 338 1.72 39.77 -1.26
N GLU A 339 2.74 38.93 -1.05
CA GLU A 339 3.98 39.36 -0.39
C GLU A 339 4.74 40.36 -1.29
N LEU A 340 4.90 40.06 -2.58
CA LEU A 340 5.50 40.99 -3.56
C LEU A 340 4.82 42.36 -3.53
N SER A 341 3.48 42.40 -3.46
CA SER A 341 2.72 43.64 -3.34
C SER A 341 2.92 44.37 -2.01
N ALA A 342 3.19 43.64 -0.93
CA ALA A 342 3.41 44.21 0.39
C ALA A 342 4.81 44.84 0.53
N VAL A 343 5.86 44.18 0.04
CA VAL A 343 7.25 44.64 0.25
C VAL A 343 7.68 45.66 -0.82
N SER A 344 7.31 45.48 -2.10
CA SER A 344 7.56 46.50 -3.14
C SER A 344 6.77 47.81 -2.92
N GLY A 345 5.68 47.75 -2.15
CA GLY A 345 4.67 48.81 -2.03
C GLY A 345 3.83 49.02 -3.30
N ILE A 346 4.04 48.22 -4.35
CA ILE A 346 3.27 48.27 -5.60
C ILE A 346 1.99 47.46 -5.40
N LYS A 347 0.85 47.96 -5.89
CA LYS A 347 -0.42 47.22 -5.82
C LYS A 347 -0.32 45.92 -6.64
N GLY A 348 -0.78 44.79 -6.09
CA GLY A 348 -0.84 43.51 -6.79
C GLY A 348 -1.54 43.57 -8.15
N THR A 349 -2.52 44.46 -8.32
CA THR A 349 -3.19 44.73 -9.61
C THR A 349 -2.31 45.41 -10.69
N ARG A 350 -1.10 45.83 -10.34
CA ARG A 350 -0.05 46.28 -11.28
C ARG A 350 0.99 45.19 -11.51
N ILE A 351 1.36 44.44 -10.46
CA ILE A 351 2.27 43.27 -10.57
C ILE A 351 1.65 42.19 -11.48
N ILE A 352 0.38 41.85 -11.26
CA ILE A 352 -0.41 40.97 -12.15
C ILE A 352 -0.46 41.52 -13.59
N LYS A 353 -0.31 42.83 -13.80
CA LYS A 353 -0.30 43.43 -15.14
C LYS A 353 1.05 43.40 -15.83
N THR A 354 2.18 43.53 -15.13
CA THR A 354 3.50 43.28 -15.73
C THR A 354 3.66 41.80 -16.08
N LEU A 355 3.30 40.90 -15.17
CA LEU A 355 3.22 39.45 -15.46
C LEU A 355 2.36 39.12 -16.70
N LEU A 356 1.22 39.79 -16.86
CA LEU A 356 0.32 39.63 -18.03
C LEU A 356 0.83 40.33 -19.31
N LEU A 357 1.89 41.14 -19.25
CA LEU A 357 2.55 41.74 -20.41
C LEU A 357 3.87 41.04 -20.78
N ALA A 358 4.54 40.40 -19.82
CA ALA A 358 5.80 39.68 -20.00
C ALA A 358 5.60 38.18 -20.29
N GLY A 359 4.59 37.54 -19.68
CA GLY A 359 4.41 36.08 -19.71
C GLY A 359 3.62 35.53 -20.91
N ASP A 360 3.88 34.26 -21.22
CA ASP A 360 3.25 33.51 -22.32
C ASP A 360 1.73 33.29 -22.14
N PRO A 361 0.97 33.12 -23.26
CA PRO A 361 -0.49 33.11 -23.27
C PRO A 361 -1.17 32.11 -22.32
N GLU A 362 -0.55 30.98 -22.00
CA GLU A 362 -1.17 29.90 -21.22
C GLU A 362 -1.18 30.18 -19.71
N THR A 363 -0.28 31.04 -19.22
CA THR A 363 -0.27 31.46 -17.80
C THR A 363 -1.33 32.52 -17.49
N MET A 364 -1.86 33.20 -18.51
CA MET A 364 -2.68 34.41 -18.39
C MET A 364 -3.97 34.25 -17.55
N GLU A 365 -4.64 33.10 -17.62
CA GLU A 365 -5.93 32.91 -16.94
C GLU A 365 -5.82 32.48 -15.46
N ARG A 366 -4.63 32.09 -14.98
CA ARG A 366 -4.48 31.35 -13.71
C ARG A 366 -3.94 32.20 -12.54
N LEU A 367 -3.41 33.38 -12.83
CA LEU A 367 -2.78 34.27 -11.85
C LEU A 367 -3.83 34.91 -10.91
N THR A 368 -3.66 34.72 -9.60
CA THR A 368 -4.50 35.35 -8.56
C THR A 368 -3.63 36.01 -7.50
N ILE A 369 -4.20 36.85 -6.63
CA ILE A 369 -3.42 37.56 -5.59
C ILE A 369 -2.66 36.59 -4.66
N ASN A 370 -3.09 35.32 -4.56
CA ASN A 370 -2.48 34.29 -3.74
C ASN A 370 -1.71 33.23 -4.55
N SER A 371 -1.48 33.40 -5.85
CA SER A 371 -0.58 32.49 -6.58
C SER A 371 0.86 32.72 -6.13
N VAL A 372 1.56 31.61 -5.88
CA VAL A 372 3.03 31.57 -5.80
C VAL A 372 3.57 31.86 -7.19
N LEU A 373 4.69 32.58 -7.26
CA LEU A 373 5.51 32.79 -8.44
C LEU A 373 6.86 32.11 -8.22
N ASP A 374 7.49 31.75 -9.32
CA ASP A 374 8.84 31.23 -9.35
C ASP A 374 9.87 32.36 -9.15
N ALA A 375 11.04 32.02 -8.63
CA ALA A 375 12.09 32.95 -8.23
C ALA A 375 12.47 33.92 -9.38
N ASP A 376 12.82 33.35 -10.54
CA ASP A 376 13.24 34.10 -11.71
C ASP A 376 12.12 35.02 -12.23
N THR A 377 10.89 34.51 -12.31
CA THR A 377 9.72 35.29 -12.76
C THR A 377 9.40 36.45 -11.82
N ALA A 378 9.64 36.30 -10.52
CA ALA A 378 9.45 37.35 -9.53
C ALA A 378 10.54 38.43 -9.66
N VAL A 379 11.81 38.03 -9.84
CA VAL A 379 12.94 38.93 -10.07
C VAL A 379 12.73 39.74 -11.35
N GLU A 380 12.42 39.10 -12.47
CA GLU A 380 12.16 39.76 -13.76
C GLU A 380 11.00 40.76 -13.66
N THR A 381 9.88 40.35 -13.07
CA THR A 381 8.70 41.23 -12.86
C THR A 381 9.03 42.46 -12.02
N MET A 382 9.94 42.36 -11.04
CA MET A 382 10.35 43.51 -10.22
C MET A 382 11.41 44.37 -10.91
N LEU A 383 12.29 43.76 -11.71
CA LEU A 383 13.25 44.45 -12.56
C LEU A 383 12.54 45.36 -13.58
N GLU A 384 11.48 44.86 -14.25
CA GLU A 384 10.59 45.68 -15.09
C GLU A 384 9.94 46.85 -14.33
N LEU A 385 9.65 46.65 -13.04
CA LEU A 385 9.04 47.66 -12.17
C LEU A 385 10.06 48.61 -11.51
N GLY A 386 11.36 48.43 -11.79
CA GLY A 386 12.45 49.26 -11.28
C GLY A 386 12.86 48.97 -9.83
N ILE A 387 12.74 47.71 -9.39
CA ILE A 387 13.09 47.25 -8.04
C ILE A 387 13.98 46.01 -8.16
N GLU A 388 15.17 46.06 -7.56
CA GLU A 388 16.05 44.89 -7.42
C GLU A 388 15.50 43.98 -6.31
N LEU A 389 15.35 42.69 -6.59
CA LEU A 389 14.90 41.67 -5.63
C LEU A 389 16.11 40.89 -5.10
N GLU A 390 16.31 40.91 -3.79
CA GLU A 390 17.22 39.99 -3.09
C GLU A 390 16.39 38.83 -2.54
N ILE A 391 16.41 37.67 -3.19
CA ILE A 391 15.74 36.48 -2.65
C ILE A 391 16.60 35.92 -1.51
N ILE A 392 16.02 35.90 -0.31
CA ILE A 392 16.57 35.23 0.87
C ILE A 392 15.71 33.99 1.08
N GLU A 393 16.24 32.82 0.76
CA GLU A 393 15.59 31.52 1.02
C GLU A 393 15.07 31.48 2.46
N GLN A 394 13.77 31.18 2.64
CA GLN A 394 13.19 31.11 3.98
C GLN A 394 13.57 29.77 4.59
N LYS A 395 14.76 29.70 5.19
CA LYS A 395 15.27 28.48 5.84
C LYS A 395 14.20 27.88 6.72
N THR A 396 13.84 26.64 6.44
CA THR A 396 12.69 25.99 7.06
C THR A 396 12.92 25.78 8.56
N ALA A 397 11.88 25.58 9.37
CA ALA A 397 12.10 25.27 10.78
C ALA A 397 12.90 23.96 10.99
N GLU A 398 12.92 23.04 10.02
CA GLU A 398 13.79 21.84 10.05
C GLU A 398 15.25 22.24 9.75
N GLU A 399 15.52 23.04 8.71
CA GLU A 399 16.86 23.57 8.41
C GLU A 399 17.42 24.46 9.53
N GLN A 400 16.60 25.33 10.14
CA GLN A 400 17.01 26.15 11.28
C GLN A 400 17.39 25.31 12.51
N ILE A 401 16.85 24.10 12.63
CA ILE A 401 17.28 23.13 13.65
C ILE A 401 18.56 22.43 13.19
N ALA A 402 18.65 21.98 11.94
CA ALA A 402 19.86 21.37 11.39
C ALA A 402 21.09 22.31 11.48
N GLU A 403 20.94 23.60 11.18
CA GLU A 403 22.02 24.58 11.35
C GLU A 403 22.41 24.80 12.81
N GLN A 404 21.46 24.78 13.75
CA GLN A 404 21.75 24.80 15.20
C GLN A 404 22.48 23.54 15.69
N PHE A 405 22.43 22.43 14.93
CA PHE A 405 23.19 21.22 15.20
C PHE A 405 24.56 21.25 14.53
N ALA A 406 24.65 21.70 13.28
CA ALA A 406 25.91 21.84 12.55
C ALA A 406 26.82 22.95 13.10
N SER A 407 26.25 24.05 13.63
CA SER A 407 27.01 25.18 14.20
C SER A 407 27.26 25.05 15.71
N ARG A 408 27.20 23.83 16.28
CA ARG A 408 27.36 23.60 17.71
C ARG A 408 28.82 23.26 18.05
N ASP A 409 29.30 23.75 19.19
CA ASP A 409 30.51 23.19 19.81
C ASP A 409 30.20 21.74 20.25
N MET A 410 31.05 20.78 19.87
CA MET A 410 30.95 19.39 20.33
C MET A 410 31.30 19.35 21.83
N VAL A 411 30.51 18.59 22.61
CA VAL A 411 30.61 18.60 24.08
C VAL A 411 31.59 17.54 24.59
N ASP A 412 31.59 16.37 23.96
CA ASP A 412 32.41 15.21 24.32
C ASP A 412 32.80 14.46 23.04
N GLU A 413 33.75 15.03 22.28
CA GLU A 413 34.24 14.44 21.03
C GLU A 413 35.12 13.22 21.32
N GLN A 414 34.69 12.06 20.82
CA GLN A 414 35.41 10.79 20.93
C GLN A 414 35.32 10.02 19.60
N SER A 415 36.22 9.07 19.39
CA SER A 415 36.12 8.13 18.27
C SER A 415 34.85 7.27 18.41
N ARG A 416 34.17 7.01 17.29
CA ARG A 416 32.92 6.22 17.27
C ARG A 416 33.06 4.93 16.47
N SER A 417 32.22 3.97 16.78
CA SER A 417 32.02 2.76 15.98
C SER A 417 31.68 3.12 14.52
N PRO A 418 32.29 2.46 13.51
CA PRO A 418 31.84 2.58 12.13
C PRO A 418 30.45 1.97 11.96
N VAL A 419 29.66 2.58 11.08
CA VAL A 419 28.39 2.04 10.60
C VAL A 419 28.57 1.57 9.16
N VAL A 420 28.14 0.34 8.86
CA VAL A 420 28.53 -0.41 7.66
C VAL A 420 27.29 -0.96 6.96
N THR A 421 27.04 -0.59 5.70
CA THR A 421 25.96 -1.18 4.89
C THR A 421 26.49 -2.38 4.11
N ILE A 422 25.76 -3.50 4.09
CA ILE A 422 26.07 -4.63 3.20
C ILE A 422 25.19 -4.61 1.94
N LEU A 423 25.84 -4.37 0.80
CA LEU A 423 25.24 -4.31 -0.54
C LEU A 423 25.64 -5.52 -1.41
N GLY A 424 25.01 -5.65 -2.58
CA GLY A 424 25.20 -6.76 -3.51
C GLY A 424 23.88 -7.36 -4.02
N HIS A 425 24.01 -8.31 -4.95
CA HIS A 425 22.93 -9.02 -5.62
C HIS A 425 22.15 -9.97 -4.68
N VAL A 426 21.03 -10.50 -5.17
CA VAL A 426 20.34 -11.67 -4.59
C VAL A 426 21.28 -12.90 -4.66
N ASP A 427 21.10 -13.87 -3.77
CA ASP A 427 21.84 -15.15 -3.67
C ASP A 427 23.37 -15.07 -3.56
N HIS A 428 23.95 -13.87 -3.48
CA HIS A 428 25.36 -13.66 -3.13
C HIS A 428 25.68 -13.96 -1.64
N GLY A 429 24.69 -14.38 -0.85
CA GLY A 429 24.87 -14.81 0.54
C GLY A 429 25.07 -13.67 1.55
N LYS A 430 24.52 -12.48 1.29
CA LYS A 430 24.62 -11.31 2.18
C LYS A 430 24.07 -11.59 3.58
N THR A 431 22.82 -12.06 3.65
CA THR A 431 22.14 -12.42 4.90
C THR A 431 22.87 -13.55 5.62
N SER A 432 23.37 -14.54 4.88
CA SER A 432 24.18 -15.65 5.43
C SER A 432 25.51 -15.19 6.04
N LEU A 433 26.19 -14.22 5.41
CA LEU A 433 27.42 -13.61 5.92
C LEU A 433 27.13 -12.77 7.17
N LEU A 434 26.04 -12.00 7.18
CA LEU A 434 25.58 -11.23 8.33
C LEU A 434 25.15 -12.11 9.50
N ASP A 435 24.41 -13.19 9.26
CA ASP A 435 24.05 -14.19 10.26
C ASP A 435 25.28 -14.81 10.90
N ARG A 436 26.28 -15.16 10.08
CA ARG A 436 27.53 -15.73 10.55
C ARG A 436 28.33 -14.76 11.43
N ILE A 437 28.40 -13.49 11.04
CA ILE A 437 28.98 -12.40 11.86
C ILE A 437 28.18 -12.22 13.17
N ARG A 438 26.85 -12.23 13.10
CA ARG A 438 25.94 -12.05 14.24
C ARG A 438 25.88 -13.26 15.19
N ASN A 439 26.44 -14.41 14.79
CA ASN A 439 26.22 -15.71 15.42
C ASN A 439 24.72 -16.04 15.56
N ALA A 440 23.94 -15.67 14.54
CA ALA A 440 22.50 -15.87 14.43
C ALA A 440 22.16 -16.78 13.24
N ASN A 441 20.86 -17.01 13.04
CA ASN A 441 20.31 -17.72 11.89
C ASN A 441 18.92 -17.14 11.60
N VAL A 442 18.91 -16.00 10.91
CA VAL A 442 17.74 -15.23 10.49
C VAL A 442 17.28 -15.68 9.10
N ALA A 443 18.21 -16.00 8.19
CA ALA A 443 17.91 -16.39 6.81
C ALA A 443 17.00 -17.64 6.71
N GLU A 444 17.16 -18.64 7.58
CA GLU A 444 16.24 -19.79 7.65
C GLU A 444 14.85 -19.47 8.25
N GLY A 445 14.71 -18.32 8.90
CA GLY A 445 13.48 -17.85 9.55
C GLY A 445 12.68 -16.81 8.75
N GLU A 446 13.27 -16.20 7.71
CA GLU A 446 12.61 -15.19 6.89
C GLU A 446 11.72 -15.80 5.80
N ALA A 447 10.57 -15.16 5.52
CA ALA A 447 9.65 -15.59 4.48
C ALA A 447 10.33 -15.50 3.10
N GLY A 448 10.38 -16.63 2.39
CA GLY A 448 11.10 -16.75 1.12
C GLY A 448 12.62 -16.84 1.22
N GLY A 449 13.20 -16.87 2.44
CA GLY A 449 14.65 -16.95 2.65
C GLY A 449 15.43 -15.70 2.25
N ILE A 450 14.77 -14.53 2.24
CA ILE A 450 15.34 -13.26 1.77
C ILE A 450 15.08 -12.10 2.74
N THR A 451 16.11 -11.29 3.01
CA THR A 451 15.95 -10.00 3.69
C THR A 451 15.00 -9.12 2.87
N GLN A 452 13.85 -8.74 3.43
CA GLN A 452 12.86 -7.86 2.77
C GLN A 452 12.65 -6.51 3.48
N ALA A 453 13.26 -6.28 4.64
CA ALA A 453 13.25 -5.01 5.36
C ALA A 453 14.66 -4.62 5.82
N THR A 454 14.98 -3.32 5.79
CA THR A 454 16.26 -2.82 6.33
C THR A 454 16.30 -2.99 7.84
N SER A 455 17.33 -3.69 8.34
CA SER A 455 17.58 -3.89 9.76
C SER A 455 18.99 -3.43 10.13
N ALA A 456 19.22 -3.15 11.42
CA ALA A 456 20.55 -2.80 11.90
C ALA A 456 20.84 -3.45 13.26
N PHE A 457 22.09 -3.86 13.47
CA PHE A 457 22.53 -4.57 14.67
C PHE A 457 24.00 -4.27 15.00
N GLN A 458 24.40 -4.51 16.25
CA GLN A 458 25.76 -4.28 16.72
C GLN A 458 26.51 -5.57 16.98
N VAL A 459 27.79 -5.59 16.60
CA VAL A 459 28.69 -6.75 16.68
C VAL A 459 29.94 -6.35 17.45
N PRO A 460 30.26 -7.01 18.58
CA PRO A 460 31.57 -6.85 19.21
C PRO A 460 32.64 -7.55 18.36
N VAL A 461 33.75 -6.86 18.11
CA VAL A 461 34.90 -7.36 17.35
C VAL A 461 36.13 -7.26 18.24
N ASP A 462 36.75 -8.39 18.53
CA ASP A 462 37.98 -8.44 19.33
C ASP A 462 39.18 -8.13 18.43
N VAL A 463 39.72 -6.92 18.58
CA VAL A 463 40.90 -6.41 17.85
C VAL A 463 42.13 -6.48 18.78
N SER A 464 43.33 -6.46 18.22
CA SER A 464 44.61 -6.55 18.94
C SER A 464 44.81 -5.52 20.06
N GLU A 465 44.15 -4.36 19.99
CA GLU A 465 44.18 -3.31 21.03
C GLU A 465 42.92 -3.28 21.92
N GLY A 466 41.95 -4.18 21.73
CA GLY A 466 40.76 -4.32 22.56
C GLY A 466 39.49 -4.69 21.80
N SER A 467 38.42 -4.98 22.54
CA SER A 467 37.10 -5.25 21.96
C SER A 467 36.45 -3.93 21.53
N ARG A 468 36.18 -3.79 20.22
CA ARG A 468 35.45 -2.67 19.60
C ARG A 468 34.05 -3.13 19.20
N VAL A 469 33.22 -2.22 18.72
CA VAL A 469 31.88 -2.53 18.20
C VAL A 469 31.75 -1.98 16.78
N ILE A 470 31.24 -2.81 15.87
CA ILE A 470 30.86 -2.41 14.50
C ILE A 470 29.34 -2.48 14.39
N THR A 471 28.73 -1.51 13.72
CA THR A 471 27.27 -1.48 13.50
C THR A 471 26.97 -1.82 12.06
N PHE A 472 26.25 -2.92 11.82
CA PHE A 472 25.86 -3.35 10.48
C PHE A 472 24.44 -2.90 10.14
N ILE A 473 24.22 -2.53 8.88
CA ILE A 473 22.91 -2.34 8.27
C ILE A 473 22.74 -3.38 7.17
N ASP A 474 21.76 -4.28 7.35
CA ASP A 474 21.33 -5.19 6.29
C ASP A 474 20.35 -4.47 5.34
N THR A 475 20.48 -4.74 4.05
CA THR A 475 19.59 -4.18 3.02
C THR A 475 19.17 -5.28 2.04
N PRO A 476 17.89 -5.34 1.62
CA PRO A 476 17.44 -6.32 0.65
C PRO A 476 18.26 -6.37 -0.64
N GLY A 477 18.45 -7.58 -1.20
CA GLY A 477 19.24 -7.80 -2.41
C GLY A 477 18.50 -7.51 -3.72
N HIS A 478 17.17 -7.65 -3.74
CA HIS A 478 16.36 -7.58 -4.96
C HIS A 478 16.20 -6.15 -5.51
N GLU A 479 16.28 -6.01 -6.84
CA GLU A 479 16.03 -4.77 -7.62
C GLU A 479 14.86 -3.89 -7.13
N ALA A 480 13.75 -4.49 -6.67
CA ALA A 480 12.63 -3.71 -6.14
C ALA A 480 13.07 -2.69 -5.06
N PHE A 481 14.03 -3.09 -4.22
CA PHE A 481 14.48 -2.34 -3.06
C PHE A 481 15.64 -1.34 -3.35
N THR A 482 15.82 -0.89 -4.59
CA THR A 482 16.75 0.20 -4.98
C THR A 482 16.73 1.37 -3.99
N ALA A 483 15.55 1.81 -3.55
CA ALA A 483 15.40 2.93 -2.61
C ALA A 483 15.98 2.62 -1.22
N MET A 484 15.80 1.40 -0.69
CA MET A 484 16.39 0.98 0.58
C MET A 484 17.93 0.91 0.50
N ARG A 485 18.49 0.40 -0.61
CA ARG A 485 19.95 0.36 -0.81
C ARG A 485 20.57 1.74 -0.88
N ALA A 486 19.93 2.68 -1.58
CA ALA A 486 20.34 4.09 -1.64
C ALA A 486 20.22 4.80 -0.27
N ARG A 487 19.21 4.45 0.54
CA ARG A 487 19.02 4.93 1.93
C ARG A 487 20.12 4.38 2.85
N GLY A 488 20.42 3.09 2.76
CA GLY A 488 21.49 2.42 3.51
C GLY A 488 22.85 3.06 3.23
N ALA A 489 23.27 3.11 1.95
CA ALA A 489 24.55 3.68 1.55
C ALA A 489 24.76 5.12 2.07
N LYS A 490 23.73 5.97 2.06
CA LYS A 490 23.78 7.35 2.58
C LYS A 490 23.78 7.46 4.11
N SER A 491 23.55 6.35 4.82
CA SER A 491 23.45 6.31 6.28
C SER A 491 24.70 5.72 6.96
N THR A 492 25.73 5.36 6.18
CA THR A 492 26.88 4.56 6.64
C THR A 492 28.23 5.12 6.21
N ASP A 493 29.25 4.82 7.00
CA ASP A 493 30.62 5.30 6.84
C ASP A 493 31.45 4.42 5.89
N ILE A 494 31.06 3.15 5.75
CA ILE A 494 31.69 2.13 4.88
C ILE A 494 30.60 1.28 4.21
N VAL A 495 30.82 0.85 2.98
CA VAL A 495 30.00 -0.15 2.28
C VAL A 495 30.79 -1.45 2.10
N VAL A 496 30.22 -2.59 2.50
CA VAL A 496 30.70 -3.91 2.08
C VAL A 496 29.89 -4.39 0.88
N LEU A 497 30.55 -4.59 -0.25
CA LEU A 497 29.95 -5.12 -1.47
C LEU A 497 30.19 -6.63 -1.54
N VAL A 498 29.13 -7.43 -1.41
CA VAL A 498 29.24 -8.89 -1.50
C VAL A 498 29.11 -9.33 -2.96
N VAL A 499 30.18 -9.94 -3.46
CA VAL A 499 30.28 -10.53 -4.80
C VAL A 499 30.49 -12.02 -4.62
N ALA A 500 29.73 -12.88 -5.29
CA ALA A 500 29.91 -14.32 -5.14
C ALA A 500 30.93 -14.87 -6.14
N ALA A 501 31.75 -15.83 -5.70
CA ALA A 501 32.85 -16.39 -6.48
C ALA A 501 32.42 -17.36 -7.60
N ASP A 502 31.17 -17.83 -7.59
CA ASP A 502 30.51 -18.53 -8.68
C ASP A 502 30.00 -17.54 -9.74
N ASP A 503 29.14 -16.61 -9.33
CA ASP A 503 28.41 -15.68 -10.22
C ASP A 503 29.32 -14.58 -10.80
N GLY A 504 29.98 -13.82 -9.92
CA GLY A 504 30.75 -12.61 -10.27
C GLY A 504 29.92 -11.32 -10.26
N VAL A 505 30.29 -10.36 -11.12
CA VAL A 505 29.66 -9.03 -11.13
C VAL A 505 28.34 -9.07 -11.92
N MET A 506 27.22 -8.90 -11.22
CA MET A 506 25.86 -8.88 -11.76
C MET A 506 25.27 -7.45 -11.83
N PRO A 507 24.18 -7.19 -12.58
CA PRO A 507 23.63 -5.84 -12.75
C PRO A 507 23.26 -5.13 -11.44
N GLN A 508 22.73 -5.85 -10.45
CA GLN A 508 22.43 -5.31 -9.12
C GLN A 508 23.69 -5.02 -8.28
N THR A 509 24.81 -5.68 -8.59
CA THR A 509 26.14 -5.33 -8.06
C THR A 509 26.59 -3.99 -8.64
N VAL A 510 26.48 -3.79 -9.96
CA VAL A 510 26.77 -2.50 -10.62
C VAL A 510 25.90 -1.36 -10.07
N GLU A 511 24.60 -1.61 -9.87
CA GLU A 511 23.70 -0.66 -9.22
C GLU A 511 24.15 -0.31 -7.79
N SER A 512 24.56 -1.32 -7.00
CA SER A 512 25.09 -1.14 -5.65
C SER A 512 26.38 -0.30 -5.63
N ILE A 513 27.29 -0.53 -6.58
CA ILE A 513 28.52 0.27 -6.76
C ILE A 513 28.15 1.73 -7.04
N ASN A 514 27.18 1.97 -7.92
CA ASN A 514 26.73 3.32 -8.27
C ASN A 514 26.09 4.04 -7.09
N HIS A 515 25.30 3.36 -6.24
CA HIS A 515 24.77 3.96 -5.00
C HIS A 515 25.86 4.35 -4.01
N ALA A 516 26.89 3.50 -3.83
CA ALA A 516 28.00 3.78 -2.93
C ALA A 516 28.90 4.93 -3.46
N LYS A 517 29.26 4.90 -4.75
CA LYS A 517 29.96 6.01 -5.43
C LYS A 517 29.18 7.33 -5.33
N ALA A 518 27.86 7.31 -5.53
CA ALA A 518 27.00 8.49 -5.44
C ALA A 518 26.76 8.98 -3.99
N ALA A 519 26.99 8.14 -2.98
CA ALA A 519 27.04 8.53 -1.57
C ALA A 519 28.41 9.06 -1.13
N GLY A 520 29.48 8.82 -1.93
CA GLY A 520 30.86 9.18 -1.59
C GLY A 520 31.50 8.27 -0.53
N VAL A 521 31.00 7.04 -0.37
CA VAL A 521 31.36 6.14 0.73
C VAL A 521 32.38 5.08 0.26
N PRO A 522 33.47 4.84 1.02
CA PRO A 522 34.45 3.79 0.72
C PRO A 522 33.83 2.39 0.60
N ILE A 523 34.36 1.59 -0.33
CA ILE A 523 33.85 0.25 -0.64
C ILE A 523 34.92 -0.82 -0.37
N ILE A 524 34.58 -1.79 0.48
CA ILE A 524 35.33 -3.04 0.67
C ILE A 524 34.59 -4.16 -0.05
N VAL A 525 35.26 -5.01 -0.81
CA VAL A 525 34.63 -6.14 -1.50
C VAL A 525 34.79 -7.42 -0.69
N ALA A 526 33.67 -8.05 -0.33
CA ALA A 526 33.65 -9.40 0.22
C ALA A 526 33.36 -10.39 -0.92
N LEU A 527 34.39 -11.10 -1.37
CA LEU A 527 34.26 -12.17 -2.36
C LEU A 527 33.82 -13.46 -1.64
N ASN A 528 32.53 -13.76 -1.67
CA ASN A 528 31.88 -14.83 -0.90
C ASN A 528 31.77 -16.15 -1.67
N LYS A 529 31.41 -17.23 -0.98
CA LYS A 529 31.25 -18.61 -1.49
C LYS A 529 32.56 -19.27 -1.99
N ILE A 530 33.72 -18.93 -1.42
CA ILE A 530 35.01 -19.53 -1.82
C ILE A 530 35.13 -21.05 -1.56
N ASP A 531 34.20 -21.61 -0.77
CA ASP A 531 34.02 -23.04 -0.52
C ASP A 531 33.50 -23.83 -1.74
N LYS A 532 32.93 -23.16 -2.75
CA LYS A 532 32.47 -23.80 -3.98
C LYS A 532 33.63 -24.21 -4.88
N ALA A 533 33.53 -25.40 -5.49
CA ALA A 533 34.48 -25.87 -6.51
C ALA A 533 34.58 -24.97 -7.76
N GLU A 534 33.61 -24.07 -7.97
CA GLU A 534 33.59 -23.07 -9.04
C GLU A 534 34.47 -21.83 -8.74
N ALA A 535 34.84 -21.62 -7.46
CA ALA A 535 35.69 -20.53 -6.98
C ALA A 535 37.19 -20.75 -7.27
N THR A 536 37.51 -21.23 -8.47
CA THR A 536 38.88 -21.40 -8.96
C THR A 536 39.60 -20.05 -9.11
N ASP A 537 40.93 -20.02 -8.90
CA ASP A 537 41.71 -18.77 -9.02
C ASP A 537 41.53 -18.07 -10.39
N SER A 538 41.32 -18.81 -11.48
CA SER A 538 41.00 -18.24 -12.79
C SER A 538 39.64 -17.54 -12.84
N ASN A 539 38.63 -18.04 -12.12
CA ASN A 539 37.33 -17.39 -11.97
C ASN A 539 37.44 -16.17 -11.03
N ILE A 540 38.24 -16.26 -9.96
CA ILE A 540 38.55 -15.11 -9.09
C ILE A 540 39.21 -13.99 -9.90
N GLN A 541 40.24 -14.28 -10.70
CA GLN A 541 40.90 -13.30 -11.56
C GLN A 541 39.96 -12.71 -12.63
N ARG A 542 38.99 -13.48 -13.15
CA ARG A 542 37.90 -12.95 -14.01
C ARG A 542 37.08 -11.90 -13.26
N ILE A 543 36.67 -12.19 -12.02
CA ILE A 543 35.84 -11.29 -11.21
C ILE A 543 36.61 -10.01 -10.83
N LEU A 544 37.90 -10.11 -10.52
CA LEU A 544 38.78 -8.94 -10.33
C LEU A 544 38.84 -8.06 -11.59
N GLY A 545 38.88 -8.68 -12.78
CA GLY A 545 38.78 -7.96 -14.06
C GLY A 545 37.43 -7.25 -14.23
N GLN A 546 36.32 -7.93 -13.95
CA GLN A 546 34.98 -7.33 -14.00
C GLN A 546 34.79 -6.18 -13.00
N LEU A 547 35.46 -6.22 -11.84
CA LEU A 547 35.45 -5.12 -10.88
C LEU A 547 36.26 -3.92 -11.41
N ALA A 548 37.44 -4.16 -11.98
CA ALA A 548 38.24 -3.11 -12.61
C ALA A 548 37.52 -2.43 -13.80
N GLU A 549 36.70 -3.18 -14.56
CA GLU A 549 35.80 -2.64 -15.60
C GLU A 549 34.70 -1.69 -15.04
N GLN A 550 34.43 -1.72 -13.73
CA GLN A 550 33.51 -0.82 -13.03
C GLN A 550 34.27 0.23 -12.17
N ASP A 551 35.48 0.59 -12.58
CA ASP A 551 36.47 1.44 -11.86
C ASP A 551 36.92 0.89 -10.49
N MET A 552 36.52 -0.32 -10.09
CA MET A 552 36.90 -0.92 -8.81
C MET A 552 38.21 -1.70 -8.91
N SER A 553 39.29 -0.96 -9.16
CA SER A 553 40.66 -1.50 -9.26
C SER A 553 41.10 -2.14 -7.92
N PRO A 554 41.39 -3.46 -7.88
CA PRO A 554 41.82 -4.14 -6.66
C PRO A 554 43.19 -3.71 -6.15
N ARG A 555 43.39 -3.72 -4.83
CA ARG A 555 44.69 -3.41 -4.19
C ARG A 555 45.80 -4.39 -4.58
N GLU A 556 45.48 -5.66 -4.87
CA GLU A 556 46.41 -6.64 -5.46
C GLU A 556 47.06 -6.15 -6.77
N TRP A 557 46.37 -5.28 -7.52
CA TRP A 557 46.83 -4.71 -8.80
C TRP A 557 47.32 -3.26 -8.67
N GLY A 558 47.48 -2.75 -7.43
CA GLY A 558 47.87 -1.37 -7.15
C GLY A 558 46.73 -0.36 -7.18
N GLY A 559 45.47 -0.82 -7.14
CA GLY A 559 44.29 0.03 -6.98
C GLY A 559 43.97 0.34 -5.50
N GLU A 560 42.80 0.96 -5.29
CA GLU A 560 42.35 1.46 -3.99
C GLU A 560 41.40 0.48 -3.25
N ILE A 561 40.75 -0.45 -3.98
CA ILE A 561 39.71 -1.31 -3.42
C ILE A 561 40.30 -2.56 -2.77
N GLU A 562 39.99 -2.79 -1.50
CA GLU A 562 40.30 -4.04 -0.81
C GLU A 562 39.32 -5.15 -1.21
N VAL A 563 39.85 -6.35 -1.47
CA VAL A 563 39.07 -7.53 -1.88
C VAL A 563 39.41 -8.70 -0.96
N ILE A 564 38.46 -9.12 -0.14
CA ILE A 564 38.65 -10.12 0.91
C ILE A 564 37.90 -11.39 0.52
N ARG A 565 38.62 -12.51 0.49
CA ARG A 565 38.08 -13.84 0.17
C ARG A 565 37.36 -14.39 1.40
N THR A 566 36.09 -14.77 1.27
CA THR A 566 35.23 -15.14 2.40
C THR A 566 34.35 -16.36 2.10
N SER A 567 33.99 -17.12 3.14
CA SER A 567 32.91 -18.10 3.09
C SER A 567 32.04 -17.99 4.35
N ALA A 568 30.77 -17.64 4.16
CA ALA A 568 29.77 -17.66 5.22
C ALA A 568 29.52 -19.08 5.79
N ILE A 569 29.73 -20.13 4.98
CA ILE A 569 29.47 -21.52 5.35
C ILE A 569 30.67 -22.15 6.06
N ALA A 570 31.87 -22.01 5.48
CA ALA A 570 33.11 -22.53 6.08
C ALA A 570 33.64 -21.67 7.25
N ASN A 571 33.11 -20.45 7.43
CA ASN A 571 33.57 -19.47 8.41
C ASN A 571 35.03 -19.02 8.15
N GLU A 572 35.37 -18.82 6.88
CA GLU A 572 36.69 -18.39 6.42
C GLU A 572 36.67 -16.93 5.97
N GLY A 573 37.75 -16.18 6.24
CA GLY A 573 37.92 -14.77 5.85
C GLY A 573 37.05 -13.74 6.59
N ILE A 574 36.09 -14.18 7.42
CA ILE A 574 35.16 -13.27 8.12
C ILE A 574 35.89 -12.40 9.17
N GLN A 575 36.88 -12.95 9.88
CA GLN A 575 37.70 -12.18 10.81
C GLN A 575 38.52 -11.12 10.04
N ASP A 576 39.17 -11.52 8.94
CA ASP A 576 39.96 -10.62 8.08
C ASP A 576 39.11 -9.46 7.53
N LEU A 577 37.84 -9.73 7.20
CA LEU A 577 36.86 -8.71 6.80
C LEU A 577 36.55 -7.73 7.95
N LEU A 578 36.33 -8.22 9.17
CA LEU A 578 36.07 -7.37 10.34
C LEU A 578 37.29 -6.52 10.72
N GLU A 579 38.50 -7.09 10.65
CA GLU A 579 39.76 -6.38 10.90
C GLU A 579 40.02 -5.30 9.84
N MET A 580 39.74 -5.56 8.56
CA MET A 580 39.85 -4.53 7.52
C MET A 580 38.82 -3.41 7.66
N ILE A 581 37.58 -3.72 8.05
CA ILE A 581 36.55 -2.71 8.33
C ILE A 581 37.01 -1.78 9.47
N ASP A 582 37.59 -2.33 10.54
CA ASP A 582 38.15 -1.50 11.63
C ASP A 582 39.37 -0.69 11.16
N PHE A 583 40.27 -1.27 10.34
CA PHE A 583 41.41 -0.56 9.77
C PHE A 583 40.97 0.65 8.90
N VAL A 584 40.00 0.46 8.01
CA VAL A 584 39.43 1.56 7.19
C VAL A 584 38.71 2.59 8.06
N ALA A 585 38.04 2.16 9.13
CA ALA A 585 37.41 3.08 10.09
C ALA A 585 38.41 3.93 10.89
N GLN A 586 39.64 3.41 11.12
CA GLN A 586 40.74 4.18 11.71
C GLN A 586 41.32 5.20 10.71
N ASP A 587 41.52 4.82 9.45
CA ASP A 587 42.03 5.69 8.37
C ASP A 587 41.06 6.86 8.07
N LEU A 588 39.76 6.66 8.30
CA LEU A 588 38.70 7.68 8.21
C LEU A 588 38.58 8.59 9.45
N GLU A 589 39.38 8.38 10.51
CA GLU A 589 39.39 9.15 11.76
C GLU A 589 37.98 9.43 12.36
N LEU A 590 37.07 8.45 12.33
CA LEU A 590 35.65 8.66 12.64
C LEU A 590 35.39 9.15 14.10
N THR A 591 34.96 10.40 14.26
CA THR A 591 34.50 10.98 15.55
C THR A 591 32.99 11.19 15.63
N ALA A 592 32.48 11.35 16.85
CA ALA A 592 31.21 12.01 17.16
C ALA A 592 31.23 12.66 18.56
N ASP A 593 30.27 13.56 18.77
CA ASP A 593 29.94 14.11 20.08
C ASP A 593 29.11 13.08 20.85
N PHE A 594 29.66 12.50 21.91
CA PHE A 594 28.92 11.62 22.84
C PHE A 594 28.09 12.41 23.87
N GLY A 595 28.25 13.74 23.90
CA GLY A 595 27.47 14.66 24.72
C GLY A 595 26.30 15.31 23.96
N GLY A 596 25.97 16.55 24.30
CA GLY A 596 25.04 17.37 23.51
C GLY A 596 23.59 16.85 23.36
N ARG A 597 22.94 17.29 22.27
CA ARG A 597 21.59 16.86 21.83
C ARG A 597 21.75 15.82 20.72
N SER A 598 20.84 14.85 20.63
CA SER A 598 20.94 13.80 19.62
C SER A 598 20.38 14.20 18.24
N GLU A 599 21.11 13.85 17.19
CA GLU A 599 20.71 13.83 15.76
C GLU A 599 21.04 12.45 15.17
N GLY A 600 20.27 12.06 14.15
CA GLY A 600 20.54 10.88 13.34
C GLY A 600 19.49 10.68 12.27
N VAL A 601 19.32 9.44 11.81
CA VAL A 601 18.48 9.08 10.66
C VAL A 601 17.51 7.95 10.99
N VAL A 602 16.30 7.98 10.43
CA VAL A 602 15.35 6.87 10.42
C VAL A 602 15.81 5.84 9.40
N LEU A 603 16.03 4.61 9.84
CA LEU A 603 16.31 3.48 8.96
C LEU A 603 15.01 2.94 8.35
N GLU A 604 14.04 2.62 9.21
CA GLU A 604 12.71 2.15 8.83
C GLU A 604 11.65 2.53 9.89
N ALA A 605 10.38 2.57 9.50
CA ALA A 605 9.29 2.97 10.38
C ALA A 605 8.04 2.08 10.23
N GLN A 606 7.37 1.77 11.35
CA GLN A 606 6.25 0.82 11.40
C GLN A 606 5.20 1.17 12.47
N LEU A 607 4.02 0.56 12.34
CA LEU A 607 2.91 0.71 13.30
C LEU A 607 2.72 -0.58 14.12
N GLN A 608 3.16 -0.58 15.37
CA GLN A 608 3.06 -1.74 16.27
C GLN A 608 1.86 -1.64 17.22
N GLU A 609 1.10 -2.73 17.36
CA GLU A 609 -0.01 -2.78 18.33
C GLU A 609 0.47 -2.49 19.76
N GLY A 610 -0.30 -1.68 20.49
CA GLY A 610 0.02 -1.25 21.86
C GLY A 610 1.16 -0.22 21.99
N ARG A 611 2.18 -0.22 21.11
CA ARG A 611 3.27 0.77 21.10
C ARG A 611 2.95 2.01 20.24
N GLY A 612 2.14 1.86 19.20
CA GLY A 612 1.81 2.92 18.24
C GLY A 612 2.86 3.02 17.14
N ALA A 613 3.14 4.25 16.68
CA ALA A 613 4.24 4.48 15.73
C ALA A 613 5.59 4.18 16.40
N VAL A 614 6.38 3.33 15.74
CA VAL A 614 7.72 2.89 16.13
C VAL A 614 8.67 3.13 14.96
N ALA A 615 9.80 3.78 15.21
CA ALA A 615 10.83 4.02 14.21
C ALA A 615 12.13 3.34 14.64
N SER A 616 12.73 2.58 13.73
CA SER A 616 14.12 2.14 13.82
C SER A 616 14.99 3.31 13.39
N ILE A 617 15.85 3.79 14.29
CA ILE A 617 16.73 4.94 14.05
C ILE A 617 18.19 4.54 14.29
N LEU A 618 19.09 5.23 13.60
CA LEU A 618 20.53 5.23 13.86
C LEU A 618 20.92 6.58 14.45
N VAL A 619 21.49 6.58 15.66
CA VAL A 619 22.05 7.81 16.24
C VAL A 619 23.38 8.13 15.56
N GLN A 620 23.52 9.33 14.98
CA GLN A 620 24.77 9.76 14.34
C GLN A 620 25.59 10.69 15.24
N GLN A 621 24.92 11.57 15.98
CA GLN A 621 25.56 12.54 16.88
C GLN A 621 24.75 12.67 18.17
N GLY A 622 25.44 12.87 19.29
CA GLY A 622 24.87 13.14 20.61
C GLY A 622 24.13 11.98 21.29
N GLN A 623 23.89 12.11 22.59
CA GLN A 623 23.25 11.08 23.40
C GLN A 623 21.72 11.26 23.47
N LEU A 624 20.96 10.29 22.93
CA LEU A 624 19.49 10.27 22.99
C LEU A 624 19.01 9.69 24.32
N LYS A 625 18.00 10.31 24.96
CA LYS A 625 17.46 9.88 26.25
C LYS A 625 15.95 9.67 26.24
N LYS A 626 15.52 8.74 27.08
CA LYS A 626 14.10 8.44 27.28
C LYS A 626 13.37 9.63 27.88
N GLY A 627 12.32 10.07 27.21
CA GLY A 627 11.57 11.27 27.58
C GLY A 627 12.04 12.56 26.91
N ASP A 628 13.00 12.51 25.99
CA ASP A 628 13.35 13.64 25.11
C ASP A 628 12.21 13.97 24.13
N PHE A 629 12.18 15.21 23.65
CA PHE A 629 11.29 15.65 22.57
C PHE A 629 12.02 15.54 21.23
N ILE A 630 11.33 15.04 20.21
CA ILE A 630 11.95 14.71 18.92
C ILE A 630 11.09 15.24 17.76
N ALA A 631 11.75 15.80 16.75
CA ALA A 631 11.21 16.11 15.42
C ALA A 631 11.81 15.12 14.42
N ILE A 632 10.99 14.57 13.52
CA ILE A 632 11.38 13.56 12.51
C ILE A 632 10.57 13.81 11.25
N GLY A 633 11.03 14.71 10.37
CA GLY A 633 10.28 15.15 9.20
C GLY A 633 8.84 15.55 9.54
N ARG A 634 7.84 14.83 8.98
CA ARG A 634 6.41 15.09 9.27
C ARG A 634 5.93 14.62 10.66
N ALA A 635 6.71 13.79 11.35
CA ALA A 635 6.38 13.27 12.67
C ALA A 635 7.06 14.06 13.80
N TYR A 636 6.41 14.12 14.95
CA TYR A 636 6.94 14.72 16.17
C TYR A 636 6.42 14.00 17.41
N GLY A 637 7.12 14.13 18.53
CA GLY A 637 6.60 13.58 19.78
C GLY A 637 7.57 13.64 20.95
N ARG A 638 7.41 12.64 21.83
CA ARG A 638 8.25 12.45 23.00
C ARG A 638 8.61 10.97 23.11
N VAL A 639 9.89 10.66 23.22
CA VAL A 639 10.39 9.28 23.31
C VAL A 639 9.83 8.63 24.58
N ARG A 640 8.96 7.63 24.43
CA ARG A 640 8.31 6.91 25.54
C ARG A 640 9.10 5.71 26.01
N ASP A 641 9.65 4.97 25.04
CA ASP A 641 10.33 3.71 25.24
C ASP A 641 11.32 3.51 24.09
N MET A 642 12.50 3.01 24.42
CA MET A 642 13.63 2.77 23.50
C MET A 642 14.06 1.32 23.64
N VAL A 643 14.21 0.63 22.51
CA VAL A 643 14.53 -0.79 22.46
C VAL A 643 15.73 -1.01 21.53
N ASP A 644 16.74 -1.66 22.08
CA ASP A 644 17.99 -2.10 21.48
C ASP A 644 17.78 -3.18 20.39
N ASP A 645 18.77 -3.42 19.53
CA ASP A 645 18.72 -4.45 18.48
C ASP A 645 18.53 -5.88 19.05
N HIS A 646 19.04 -6.13 20.25
CA HIS A 646 18.85 -7.34 21.06
C HIS A 646 17.46 -7.39 21.76
N GLY A 647 16.53 -6.49 21.44
CA GLY A 647 15.20 -6.42 22.07
C GLY A 647 15.20 -5.92 23.52
N ARG A 648 16.35 -5.46 24.03
CA ARG A 648 16.52 -4.97 25.41
C ARG A 648 16.00 -3.54 25.53
N ARG A 649 15.36 -3.19 26.65
CA ARG A 649 15.00 -1.79 26.93
C ARG A 649 16.21 -0.99 27.41
N VAL A 650 16.40 0.18 26.84
CA VAL A 650 17.46 1.14 27.22
C VAL A 650 16.86 2.50 27.61
N ASP A 651 17.53 3.23 28.50
CA ASP A 651 17.11 4.57 28.93
C ASP A 651 17.96 5.70 28.29
N SER A 652 19.10 5.35 27.69
CA SER A 652 19.97 6.23 26.89
C SER A 652 20.64 5.46 25.75
N ALA A 653 20.86 6.09 24.60
CA ALA A 653 21.62 5.56 23.46
C ALA A 653 22.75 6.53 23.03
N SER A 654 23.88 5.99 22.58
CA SER A 654 25.08 6.71 22.11
C SER A 654 25.12 6.85 20.58
N PRO A 655 26.03 7.67 20.03
CA PRO A 655 26.39 7.63 18.61
C PRO A 655 26.69 6.22 18.10
N SER A 656 26.41 6.00 16.81
CA SER A 656 26.44 4.73 16.08
C SER A 656 25.52 3.62 16.62
N MET A 657 24.71 3.86 17.66
CA MET A 657 23.78 2.85 18.19
C MET A 657 22.46 2.82 17.39
N PRO A 658 22.05 1.65 16.86
CA PRO A 658 20.72 1.46 16.29
C PRO A 658 19.69 1.19 17.39
N LEU A 659 18.49 1.76 17.29
CA LEU A 659 17.40 1.49 18.24
C LEU A 659 16.00 1.73 17.69
N ALA A 660 15.02 1.00 18.21
CA ALA A 660 13.59 1.17 17.95
C ALA A 660 12.93 2.11 19.00
N ILE A 661 12.74 3.38 18.63
CA ILE A 661 12.04 4.38 19.46
C ILE A 661 10.52 4.35 19.26
N SER A 662 9.77 4.84 20.25
CA SER A 662 8.30 4.91 20.20
C SER A 662 7.76 6.18 20.88
N GLY A 663 6.59 6.64 20.46
CA GLY A 663 5.90 7.80 21.08
C GLY A 663 5.71 9.03 20.19
N MET A 664 5.90 8.89 18.88
CA MET A 664 5.55 9.89 17.86
C MET A 664 4.02 10.00 17.68
N ASN A 665 3.56 11.08 17.03
CA ASN A 665 2.15 11.27 16.65
C ASN A 665 1.72 10.36 15.47
N GLU A 666 2.66 10.08 14.57
CA GLU A 666 2.46 9.47 13.25
C GLU A 666 3.72 8.65 12.89
N VAL A 667 3.66 7.86 11.82
CA VAL A 667 4.82 7.12 11.30
C VAL A 667 5.65 8.09 10.44
N PRO A 668 6.95 8.31 10.75
CA PRO A 668 7.83 9.14 9.90
C PRO A 668 8.17 8.44 8.58
N ASP A 669 8.67 9.19 7.60
CA ASP A 669 9.23 8.57 6.39
C ASP A 669 10.58 7.92 6.72
N ALA A 670 10.89 6.82 6.03
CA ALA A 670 12.18 6.16 6.18
C ALA A 670 13.26 6.95 5.42
N GLY A 671 14.40 7.19 6.08
CA GLY A 671 15.45 8.11 5.62
C GLY A 671 15.30 9.56 6.11
N ASP A 672 14.24 9.89 6.87
CA ASP A 672 14.14 11.19 7.53
C ASP A 672 15.25 11.38 8.57
N ARG A 673 15.76 12.62 8.69
CA ARG A 673 16.59 13.00 9.84
C ARG A 673 15.73 13.21 11.07
N PHE A 674 16.29 12.93 12.24
CA PHE A 674 15.69 13.28 13.53
C PHE A 674 16.53 14.30 14.29
N TYR A 675 15.85 15.18 15.02
CA TYR A 675 16.46 16.19 15.87
C TYR A 675 15.82 16.21 17.26
N VAL A 676 16.64 16.09 18.31
CA VAL A 676 16.18 16.29 19.69
C VAL A 676 16.00 17.79 19.97
N VAL A 677 14.78 18.19 20.34
CA VAL A 677 14.39 19.59 20.55
C VAL A 677 14.19 19.95 22.03
N LYS A 678 14.28 21.24 22.36
CA LYS A 678 14.14 21.72 23.75
C LYS A 678 12.68 21.76 24.19
N SER A 679 11.73 21.84 23.25
CA SER A 679 10.29 21.85 23.53
C SER A 679 9.49 21.09 22.48
N ILE A 680 8.45 20.36 22.90
CA ILE A 680 7.52 19.71 21.96
C ILE A 680 6.86 20.69 20.96
N ARG A 681 6.76 21.98 21.30
CA ARG A 681 6.26 23.04 20.40
C ARG A 681 7.21 23.38 19.25
N GLU A 682 8.50 23.14 19.44
CA GLU A 682 9.58 23.35 18.45
C GLU A 682 9.45 22.27 17.36
N ALA A 683 9.34 21.00 17.77
CA ALA A 683 9.07 19.88 16.87
C ALA A 683 7.68 19.95 16.21
N GLU A 684 6.63 20.33 16.96
CA GLU A 684 5.28 20.52 16.41
C GLU A 684 5.24 21.62 15.33
N ALA A 685 6.09 22.65 15.43
CA ALA A 685 6.20 23.69 14.41
C ALA A 685 6.89 23.16 13.15
N ALA A 686 8.08 22.54 13.29
CA ALA A 686 8.84 21.99 12.16
C ALA A 686 8.03 20.95 11.36
N ALA A 687 7.42 19.98 12.05
CA ALA A 687 6.60 18.95 11.42
C ALA A 687 5.38 19.54 10.66
N LYS A 688 4.73 20.58 11.22
CA LYS A 688 3.61 21.24 10.55
C LYS A 688 4.03 22.03 9.32
N GLU A 689 5.14 22.76 9.41
CA GLU A 689 5.68 23.51 8.28
C GLU A 689 6.02 22.55 7.12
N ARG A 690 6.67 21.43 7.42
CA ARG A 690 6.97 20.39 6.43
C ARG A 690 5.70 19.76 5.82
N ILE A 691 4.67 19.45 6.61
CA ILE A 691 3.38 18.97 6.09
C ILE A 691 2.72 20.02 5.18
N GLU A 692 2.80 21.32 5.52
CA GLU A 692 2.28 22.39 4.66
C GLU A 692 3.11 22.55 3.37
N GLN A 693 4.43 22.37 3.42
CA GLN A 693 5.28 22.35 2.23
C GLN A 693 5.04 21.13 1.33
N GLU A 694 4.96 19.92 1.87
CA GLU A 694 4.65 18.70 1.13
C GLU A 694 3.25 18.79 0.48
N ARG A 695 2.28 19.38 1.20
CA ARG A 695 0.96 19.72 0.66
C ARG A 695 1.02 20.76 -0.46
N ASN A 696 1.84 21.80 -0.32
CA ASN A 696 1.98 22.82 -1.36
C ASN A 696 2.69 22.27 -2.61
N LYS A 697 3.79 21.50 -2.44
CA LYS A 697 4.51 20.80 -3.52
C LYS A 697 3.59 19.84 -4.27
N SER A 698 2.76 19.05 -3.56
CA SER A 698 1.78 18.14 -4.18
C SER A 698 0.58 18.86 -4.83
N LEU A 699 0.21 20.07 -4.39
CA LEU A 699 -0.80 20.92 -5.05
C LEU A 699 -0.25 21.76 -6.21
N ALA A 700 1.07 21.93 -6.29
CA ALA A 700 1.80 22.63 -7.34
C ALA A 700 2.22 21.70 -8.50
N ARG A 701 2.37 20.38 -8.26
CA ARG A 701 2.40 19.37 -9.32
C ARG A 701 1.20 19.56 -10.26
N GLU A 702 1.43 19.38 -11.55
CA GLU A 702 0.49 19.77 -12.59
C GLU A 702 -0.90 19.16 -12.38
N LYS A 703 -1.89 20.04 -12.24
CA LYS A 703 -3.30 19.64 -12.35
C LYS A 703 -3.56 19.38 -13.81
N VAL A 704 -3.69 18.10 -14.15
CA VAL A 704 -4.06 17.61 -15.48
C VAL A 704 -5.16 18.50 -16.05
N THR A 705 -4.85 19.22 -17.12
CA THR A 705 -5.76 20.14 -17.81
C THR A 705 -6.92 19.36 -18.42
N LEU A 706 -8.01 20.03 -18.80
CA LEU A 706 -9.11 19.34 -19.49
C LEU A 706 -8.64 18.74 -20.82
N ASP A 707 -7.65 19.35 -21.45
CA ASP A 707 -7.05 18.92 -22.72
C ASP A 707 -6.20 17.65 -22.51
N ASN A 708 -5.32 17.62 -21.50
CA ASN A 708 -4.57 16.41 -21.12
C ASN A 708 -5.49 15.31 -20.55
N ILE A 709 -6.66 15.67 -19.99
CA ILE A 709 -7.73 14.72 -19.64
C ILE A 709 -8.38 14.16 -20.91
N PHE A 710 -8.62 14.98 -21.95
CA PHE A 710 -9.18 14.52 -23.22
C PHE A 710 -8.23 13.62 -24.01
N GLU A 711 -6.93 13.89 -24.00
CA GLU A 711 -5.92 12.97 -24.58
C GLU A 711 -5.92 11.63 -23.82
N LYS A 712 -5.94 11.66 -22.48
CA LYS A 712 -6.03 10.43 -21.67
C LYS A 712 -7.38 9.72 -21.81
N LEU A 713 -8.48 10.44 -22.08
CA LEU A 713 -9.78 9.83 -22.41
C LEU A 713 -9.87 9.32 -23.85
N GLN A 714 -8.93 9.64 -24.74
CA GLN A 714 -8.86 9.00 -26.07
C GLN A 714 -8.22 7.61 -26.00
N GLY A 715 -7.42 7.31 -24.97
CA GLY A 715 -7.04 5.96 -24.56
C GLY A 715 -8.16 5.20 -23.82
N ALA A 716 -9.40 5.32 -24.30
CA ALA A 716 -10.63 4.97 -23.56
C ALA A 716 -10.75 3.50 -23.12
N ASP A 717 -10.05 2.58 -23.79
CA ASP A 717 -10.13 1.14 -23.56
C ASP A 717 -9.05 0.61 -22.59
N GLN A 718 -8.14 1.45 -22.07
CA GLN A 718 -7.16 1.03 -21.06
C GLN A 718 -7.89 0.66 -19.74
N LYS A 719 -7.78 -0.61 -19.35
CA LYS A 719 -8.46 -1.16 -18.17
C LYS A 719 -7.67 -0.76 -16.91
N GLU A 720 -8.23 0.09 -16.04
CA GLU A 720 -7.62 0.34 -14.74
C GLU A 720 -7.77 -0.88 -13.81
N LEU A 721 -6.67 -1.29 -13.18
CA LEU A 721 -6.66 -2.23 -12.06
C LEU A 721 -6.36 -1.46 -10.74
N PRO A 722 -7.40 -1.04 -9.99
CA PRO A 722 -7.24 -0.28 -8.75
C PRO A 722 -6.74 -1.16 -7.59
N ILE A 723 -5.70 -0.71 -6.90
CA ILE A 723 -5.08 -1.43 -5.77
C ILE A 723 -4.98 -0.54 -4.53
N ILE A 724 -5.18 -1.13 -3.35
CA ILE A 724 -4.84 -0.55 -2.05
C ILE A 724 -3.72 -1.39 -1.42
N ILE A 725 -2.60 -0.75 -1.08
CA ILE A 725 -1.40 -1.40 -0.51
C ILE A 725 -1.37 -1.16 1.00
N LYS A 726 -1.12 -2.23 1.77
CA LYS A 726 -0.81 -2.18 3.20
C LYS A 726 0.47 -2.97 3.48
N GLY A 727 1.46 -2.33 4.10
CA GLY A 727 2.75 -2.96 4.44
C GLY A 727 3.06 -2.87 5.92
N ASP A 728 4.02 -3.68 6.35
CA ASP A 728 4.55 -3.77 7.71
C ASP A 728 5.42 -2.56 8.09
N VAL A 729 6.33 -2.19 7.18
CA VAL A 729 7.25 -1.06 7.29
C VAL A 729 7.11 -0.10 6.09
N GLN A 730 7.51 1.15 6.29
CA GLN A 730 7.39 2.22 5.30
C GLN A 730 8.13 1.91 3.99
N GLY A 731 9.38 1.44 4.04
CA GLY A 731 10.15 1.12 2.84
C GLY A 731 9.54 -0.01 1.99
N SER A 732 8.84 -0.97 2.60
CA SER A 732 8.09 -2.02 1.88
C SER A 732 6.96 -1.42 1.06
N VAL A 733 6.21 -0.46 1.64
CA VAL A 733 5.08 0.22 0.97
C VAL A 733 5.57 1.06 -0.20
N GLU A 734 6.66 1.81 -0.03
CA GLU A 734 7.32 2.59 -1.10
C GLU A 734 7.80 1.68 -2.24
N THR A 735 8.45 0.57 -1.88
CA THR A 735 8.98 -0.42 -2.83
C THR A 735 7.87 -1.11 -3.63
N LEU A 736 6.77 -1.51 -2.96
CA LEU A 736 5.60 -2.09 -3.62
C LEU A 736 4.91 -1.07 -4.53
N GLN A 737 4.76 0.18 -4.11
CA GLN A 737 4.18 1.22 -4.95
C GLN A 737 4.99 1.42 -6.25
N ALA A 738 6.32 1.49 -6.15
CA ALA A 738 7.19 1.60 -7.32
C ALA A 738 7.11 0.35 -8.22
N THR A 739 7.22 -0.84 -7.62
CA THR A 739 7.26 -2.12 -8.35
C THR A 739 5.94 -2.43 -9.04
N LEU A 740 4.79 -2.25 -8.39
CA LEU A 740 3.49 -2.49 -9.01
C LEU A 740 3.15 -1.43 -10.05
N THR A 741 3.62 -0.18 -9.91
CA THR A 741 3.45 0.84 -10.96
C THR A 741 4.25 0.46 -12.23
N LYS A 742 5.48 -0.07 -12.09
CA LYS A 742 6.30 -0.59 -13.20
C LYS A 742 5.61 -1.72 -14.01
N LEU A 743 4.62 -2.43 -13.44
CA LEU A 743 3.89 -3.50 -14.13
C LEU A 743 2.77 -3.00 -15.06
N SER A 744 2.49 -1.69 -15.10
CA SER A 744 1.45 -1.14 -15.99
C SER A 744 1.81 -1.31 -17.47
N THR A 745 0.85 -1.72 -18.29
CA THR A 745 0.96 -1.82 -19.75
C THR A 745 0.03 -0.83 -20.43
N ASP A 746 0.19 -0.62 -21.74
CA ASP A 746 -0.69 0.27 -22.51
C ASP A 746 -2.16 -0.17 -22.48
N GLU A 747 -2.44 -1.45 -22.25
CA GLU A 747 -3.79 -2.02 -22.15
C GLU A 747 -4.32 -2.10 -20.70
N ILE A 748 -3.45 -2.22 -19.69
CA ILE A 748 -3.84 -2.30 -18.27
C ILE A 748 -2.99 -1.38 -17.38
N ALA A 749 -3.63 -0.35 -16.82
CA ALA A 749 -3.01 0.58 -15.88
C ALA A 749 -3.13 0.09 -14.43
N VAL A 750 -2.01 -0.18 -13.76
CA VAL A 750 -1.99 -0.56 -12.33
C VAL A 750 -2.08 0.70 -11.47
N ALA A 751 -3.24 0.93 -10.86
CA ALA A 751 -3.55 2.21 -10.22
C ALA A 751 -3.60 2.09 -8.70
N VAL A 752 -2.47 2.35 -8.03
CA VAL A 752 -2.39 2.40 -6.56
C VAL A 752 -3.19 3.60 -6.03
N LYS A 753 -4.41 3.34 -5.52
CA LYS A 753 -5.34 4.39 -5.05
C LYS A 753 -5.07 4.82 -3.60
N HIS A 754 -4.48 3.95 -2.78
CA HIS A 754 -4.03 4.23 -1.42
C HIS A 754 -2.88 3.30 -1.02
N ALA A 755 -1.91 3.82 -0.29
CA ALA A 755 -0.76 3.09 0.22
C ALA A 755 -0.47 3.57 1.64
N ALA A 756 -0.33 2.66 2.61
CA ALA A 756 -0.08 3.01 4.01
C ALA A 756 0.53 1.85 4.82
N VAL A 757 1.13 2.19 5.95
CA VAL A 757 1.73 1.23 6.89
C VAL A 757 0.72 0.74 7.94
N GLY A 758 0.82 -0.53 8.33
CA GLY A 758 0.01 -1.18 9.36
C GLY A 758 -1.11 -2.09 8.84
N GLY A 759 -1.67 -2.88 9.76
CA GLY A 759 -2.70 -3.89 9.46
C GLY A 759 -4.01 -3.35 8.86
N ILE A 760 -4.75 -4.24 8.17
CA ILE A 760 -5.92 -3.86 7.36
C ILE A 760 -7.16 -3.63 8.25
N ASN A 761 -7.77 -2.46 8.12
CA ASN A 761 -8.89 -1.97 8.93
C ASN A 761 -10.20 -1.84 8.14
N GLU A 762 -11.32 -1.70 8.84
CA GLU A 762 -12.66 -1.53 8.24
C GLU A 762 -12.73 -0.30 7.29
N SER A 763 -11.99 0.77 7.60
CA SER A 763 -11.86 1.95 6.74
C SER A 763 -11.24 1.66 5.37
N ASP A 764 -10.29 0.73 5.33
CA ASP A 764 -9.58 0.35 4.11
C ASP A 764 -10.48 -0.49 3.19
N VAL A 765 -11.30 -1.35 3.80
CA VAL A 765 -12.36 -2.10 3.11
C VAL A 765 -13.45 -1.18 2.57
N GLY A 766 -13.85 -0.15 3.33
CA GLY A 766 -14.81 0.86 2.86
C GLY A 766 -14.26 1.71 1.71
N LEU A 767 -12.93 1.95 1.66
CA LEU A 767 -12.28 2.60 0.53
C LEU A 767 -12.21 1.67 -0.69
N ALA A 768 -11.92 0.38 -0.48
CA ALA A 768 -11.95 -0.64 -1.52
C ALA A 768 -13.35 -0.80 -2.16
N GLU A 769 -14.39 -0.94 -1.34
CA GLU A 769 -15.81 -0.99 -1.78
C GLU A 769 -16.17 0.25 -2.62
N ALA A 770 -15.71 1.44 -2.22
CA ALA A 770 -15.98 2.69 -2.93
C ALA A 770 -15.15 2.91 -4.21
N SER A 771 -14.10 2.12 -4.44
CA SER A 771 -13.17 2.26 -5.58
C SER A 771 -13.01 0.99 -6.43
N ALA A 772 -13.77 -0.06 -6.12
CA ALA A 772 -13.64 -1.42 -6.68
C ALA A 772 -12.22 -2.01 -6.59
N ALA A 773 -11.43 -1.58 -5.59
CA ALA A 773 -10.03 -1.94 -5.45
C ALA A 773 -9.79 -3.29 -4.76
N ILE A 774 -8.73 -3.99 -5.16
CA ILE A 774 -8.19 -5.15 -4.44
C ILE A 774 -7.29 -4.65 -3.31
N ILE A 775 -7.37 -5.25 -2.12
CA ILE A 775 -6.45 -4.93 -1.01
C ILE A 775 -5.30 -5.96 -0.99
N VAL A 776 -4.08 -5.46 -1.14
CA VAL A 776 -2.83 -6.22 -1.02
C VAL A 776 -2.19 -5.88 0.33
N GLY A 777 -2.10 -6.87 1.21
CA GLY A 777 -1.32 -6.82 2.45
C GLY A 777 0.03 -7.52 2.29
N PHE A 778 1.13 -6.84 2.61
CA PHE A 778 2.47 -7.40 2.66
C PHE A 778 2.97 -7.48 4.11
N ASN A 779 3.29 -8.68 4.59
CA ASN A 779 3.71 -8.97 5.97
C ASN A 779 2.78 -8.37 7.06
N VAL A 780 1.49 -8.21 6.75
CA VAL A 780 0.47 -7.64 7.65
C VAL A 780 -0.76 -8.52 7.75
N THR A 781 -1.45 -8.44 8.89
CA THR A 781 -2.72 -9.16 9.09
C THR A 781 -3.92 -8.23 8.91
N SER A 782 -5.05 -8.82 8.52
CA SER A 782 -6.34 -8.14 8.48
C SER A 782 -7.10 -8.29 9.80
N SER A 783 -7.64 -7.18 10.31
CA SER A 783 -8.43 -7.18 11.54
C SER A 783 -9.71 -8.02 11.41
N SER A 784 -10.21 -8.56 12.53
CA SER A 784 -11.46 -9.34 12.53
C SER A 784 -12.69 -8.51 12.14
N GLY A 785 -12.60 -7.18 12.21
CA GLY A 785 -13.58 -6.25 11.62
C GLY A 785 -13.49 -6.26 10.09
N ALA A 786 -12.31 -5.93 9.56
CA ALA A 786 -12.04 -5.86 8.12
C ALA A 786 -12.46 -7.12 7.35
N ARG A 787 -12.11 -8.33 7.83
CA ARG A 787 -12.49 -9.58 7.14
C ARG A 787 -14.01 -9.72 6.95
N ARG A 788 -14.78 -9.48 8.02
CA ARG A 788 -16.26 -9.55 7.98
C ARG A 788 -16.90 -8.39 7.21
N ALA A 789 -16.22 -7.25 7.10
CA ALA A 789 -16.63 -6.18 6.19
C ALA A 789 -16.39 -6.60 4.73
N ALA A 790 -15.23 -7.18 4.42
CA ALA A 790 -14.84 -7.57 3.06
C ALA A 790 -15.68 -8.74 2.52
N GLU A 791 -15.90 -9.78 3.32
CA GLU A 791 -16.85 -10.88 3.03
C GLU A 791 -18.26 -10.38 2.69
N LYS A 792 -18.68 -9.27 3.31
CA LYS A 792 -20.01 -8.67 3.11
C LYS A 792 -20.07 -7.71 1.90
N ALA A 793 -18.97 -7.01 1.61
CA ALA A 793 -18.85 -6.07 0.50
C ALA A 793 -18.45 -6.75 -0.83
N GLY A 794 -17.88 -7.96 -0.77
CA GLY A 794 -17.30 -8.63 -1.94
C GLY A 794 -15.89 -8.14 -2.30
N VAL A 795 -15.17 -7.54 -1.36
CA VAL A 795 -13.80 -7.04 -1.54
C VAL A 795 -12.81 -8.19 -1.35
N ASP A 796 -11.90 -8.38 -2.31
CA ASP A 796 -10.78 -9.33 -2.18
C ASP A 796 -9.68 -8.73 -1.28
N ILE A 797 -9.21 -9.52 -0.32
CA ILE A 797 -8.07 -9.20 0.55
C ILE A 797 -7.06 -10.32 0.40
N ARG A 798 -5.93 -10.00 -0.22
CA ARG A 798 -4.80 -10.92 -0.38
C ARG A 798 -3.67 -10.53 0.55
N LEU A 799 -3.12 -11.53 1.24
CA LEU A 799 -2.00 -11.37 2.16
C LEU A 799 -0.82 -12.16 1.60
N TYR A 800 0.36 -11.54 1.60
CA TYR A 800 1.59 -12.08 1.04
C TYR A 800 2.76 -11.76 1.97
N ASP A 801 3.69 -12.70 2.07
CA ASP A 801 4.92 -12.53 2.87
C ASP A 801 6.17 -12.39 1.98
N VAL A 802 6.01 -12.49 0.65
CA VAL A 802 7.07 -12.39 -0.36
C VAL A 802 6.62 -11.46 -1.51
N ILE A 803 7.48 -10.51 -1.90
CA ILE A 803 7.15 -9.48 -2.91
C ILE A 803 6.96 -10.03 -4.35
N TYR A 804 7.60 -11.15 -4.68
CA TYR A 804 7.43 -11.82 -5.97
C TYR A 804 6.01 -12.38 -6.16
N ASP A 805 5.44 -13.01 -5.12
CA ASP A 805 4.11 -13.62 -5.17
C ASP A 805 3.03 -12.58 -5.50
N ILE A 806 3.13 -11.38 -4.92
CA ILE A 806 2.27 -10.23 -5.24
C ILE A 806 2.36 -9.90 -6.74
N SER A 807 3.59 -9.78 -7.25
CA SER A 807 3.86 -9.33 -8.61
C SER A 807 3.36 -10.35 -9.63
N ASP A 808 3.54 -11.64 -9.37
CA ASP A 808 3.11 -12.71 -10.28
C ASP A 808 1.61 -13.01 -10.17
N ASP A 809 0.99 -12.92 -8.99
CA ASP A 809 -0.48 -12.94 -8.89
C ASP A 809 -1.12 -11.73 -9.57
N LEU A 810 -0.49 -10.56 -9.53
CA LEU A 810 -1.01 -9.40 -10.24
C LEU A 810 -0.91 -9.60 -11.75
N LYS A 811 0.20 -10.12 -12.29
CA LYS A 811 0.29 -10.53 -13.70
C LYS A 811 -0.80 -11.54 -14.08
N LYS A 812 -1.06 -12.56 -13.25
CA LYS A 812 -2.16 -13.54 -13.47
C LYS A 812 -3.53 -12.85 -13.50
N ALA A 813 -3.78 -11.89 -12.61
CA ALA A 813 -5.02 -11.12 -12.57
C ALA A 813 -5.17 -10.21 -13.80
N MET A 814 -4.08 -9.55 -14.22
CA MET A 814 -4.02 -8.73 -15.43
C MET A 814 -4.27 -9.56 -16.70
N VAL A 815 -3.63 -10.73 -16.87
CA VAL A 815 -3.95 -11.68 -17.97
C VAL A 815 -5.43 -12.06 -17.96
N GLY A 816 -6.03 -12.25 -16.77
CA GLY A 816 -7.46 -12.51 -16.62
C GLY A 816 -8.39 -11.31 -16.89
N MET A 817 -7.85 -10.12 -17.12
CA MET A 817 -8.58 -8.90 -17.51
C MET A 817 -8.40 -8.54 -19.00
N LEU A 818 -7.38 -9.08 -19.66
CA LEU A 818 -7.19 -8.96 -21.10
C LEU A 818 -8.28 -9.73 -21.87
N ASP A 819 -8.66 -9.23 -23.05
CA ASP A 819 -9.58 -9.95 -23.93
C ASP A 819 -8.81 -10.99 -24.77
N PRO A 820 -9.41 -12.15 -25.10
CA PRO A 820 -8.69 -13.23 -25.77
C PRO A 820 -8.28 -12.87 -27.20
N GLU A 821 -7.04 -13.19 -27.58
CA GLU A 821 -6.57 -12.98 -28.94
C GLU A 821 -7.30 -13.93 -29.91
N HIS A 822 -7.88 -13.37 -30.96
CA HIS A 822 -8.57 -14.12 -32.01
C HIS A 822 -7.62 -14.45 -33.17
N ARG A 823 -6.88 -15.54 -33.06
CA ARG A 823 -6.03 -16.04 -34.14
C ARG A 823 -6.87 -16.72 -35.22
N ILE A 824 -6.60 -16.42 -36.49
CA ILE A 824 -7.18 -17.12 -37.64
C ILE A 824 -6.24 -18.27 -38.04
N ASP A 825 -6.65 -19.51 -37.80
CA ASP A 825 -5.96 -20.70 -38.28
C ASP A 825 -6.70 -21.27 -39.49
N VAL A 826 -6.00 -21.35 -40.63
CA VAL A 826 -6.52 -21.89 -41.90
C VAL A 826 -6.46 -23.41 -41.86
N ILE A 827 -7.61 -24.07 -42.03
CA ILE A 827 -7.75 -25.54 -41.96
C ILE A 827 -7.49 -26.19 -43.33
N GLY A 828 -7.84 -25.50 -44.42
CA GLY A 828 -7.68 -26.02 -45.78
C GLY A 828 -8.30 -25.14 -46.87
N HIS A 829 -8.05 -25.54 -48.12
CA HIS A 829 -8.44 -24.81 -49.32
C HIS A 829 -9.26 -25.71 -50.26
N ALA A 830 -10.31 -25.15 -50.88
CA ALA A 830 -11.13 -25.80 -51.89
C ALA A 830 -11.21 -24.97 -53.18
N GLU A 831 -11.08 -25.61 -54.34
CA GLU A 831 -11.32 -25.02 -55.64
C GLU A 831 -12.75 -25.38 -56.12
N VAL A 832 -13.55 -24.39 -56.52
CA VAL A 832 -14.90 -24.61 -57.07
C VAL A 832 -14.81 -25.01 -58.55
N ARG A 833 -15.18 -26.26 -58.86
CA ARG A 833 -15.17 -26.81 -60.23
C ARG A 833 -16.51 -26.72 -60.95
N ASP A 834 -17.61 -26.86 -60.21
CA ASP A 834 -18.98 -26.82 -60.72
C ASP A 834 -19.89 -26.11 -59.71
N VAL A 835 -21.03 -25.57 -60.16
CA VAL A 835 -22.02 -24.94 -59.27
C VAL A 835 -23.42 -25.45 -59.58
N PHE A 836 -24.02 -26.15 -58.62
CA PHE A 836 -25.29 -26.87 -58.75
C PHE A 836 -26.43 -26.08 -58.10
N LYS A 837 -27.38 -25.60 -58.91
CA LYS A 837 -28.57 -24.89 -58.41
C LYS A 837 -29.67 -25.86 -58.01
N ILE A 838 -29.83 -26.11 -56.70
CA ILE A 838 -30.81 -27.07 -56.18
C ILE A 838 -32.05 -26.33 -55.68
N THR A 839 -33.20 -26.61 -56.30
CA THR A 839 -34.50 -26.05 -55.89
C THR A 839 -34.81 -26.40 -54.44
N LYS A 840 -35.12 -25.37 -53.63
CA LYS A 840 -35.31 -25.39 -52.16
C LYS A 840 -34.05 -25.44 -51.28
N VAL A 841 -32.84 -25.51 -51.84
CA VAL A 841 -31.60 -25.59 -51.04
C VAL A 841 -30.65 -24.40 -51.29
N GLY A 842 -30.57 -23.90 -52.52
CA GLY A 842 -29.69 -22.77 -52.89
C GLY A 842 -28.69 -23.15 -53.97
N MET A 843 -27.63 -22.35 -54.11
CA MET A 843 -26.46 -22.68 -54.93
C MET A 843 -25.48 -23.55 -54.12
N VAL A 844 -25.19 -24.76 -54.61
CA VAL A 844 -24.23 -25.68 -53.98
C VAL A 844 -22.97 -25.73 -54.82
N ALA A 845 -21.82 -25.39 -54.24
CA ALA A 845 -20.52 -25.47 -54.88
C ALA A 845 -20.03 -26.93 -54.92
N GLY A 846 -19.66 -27.41 -56.09
CA GLY A 846 -18.91 -28.65 -56.28
C GLY A 846 -17.42 -28.35 -56.15
N CYS A 847 -16.85 -28.68 -55.00
CA CYS A 847 -15.50 -28.28 -54.61
C CYS A 847 -14.55 -29.47 -54.60
N TYR A 848 -13.31 -29.25 -55.04
CA TYR A 848 -12.19 -30.16 -54.85
C TYR A 848 -11.26 -29.61 -53.77
N VAL A 849 -11.02 -30.38 -52.71
CA VAL A 849 -10.12 -29.95 -51.63
C VAL A 849 -8.68 -30.07 -52.13
N THR A 850 -8.01 -28.94 -52.31
CA THR A 850 -6.62 -28.88 -52.79
C THR A 850 -5.65 -29.16 -51.66
N ASP A 851 -5.83 -28.51 -50.51
CA ASP A 851 -4.94 -28.63 -49.34
C ASP A 851 -5.73 -28.68 -48.02
N GLY A 852 -5.12 -29.27 -46.98
CA GLY A 852 -5.68 -29.37 -45.64
C GLY A 852 -6.97 -30.20 -45.55
N SER A 853 -7.92 -29.72 -44.75
CA SER A 853 -9.27 -30.31 -44.65
C SER A 853 -10.35 -29.25 -44.41
N ILE A 854 -11.60 -29.61 -44.71
CA ILE A 854 -12.78 -28.77 -44.60
C ILE A 854 -13.70 -29.36 -43.55
N GLU A 855 -13.85 -28.68 -42.42
CA GLU A 855 -14.84 -29.01 -41.39
C GLU A 855 -16.20 -28.39 -41.70
N ARG A 856 -17.29 -29.11 -41.41
CA ARG A 856 -18.67 -28.63 -41.62
C ARG A 856 -18.99 -27.29 -40.93
N ASN A 857 -18.30 -26.95 -39.84
CA ASN A 857 -18.61 -25.77 -39.01
C ASN A 857 -17.57 -24.63 -39.16
N ALA A 858 -16.67 -24.71 -40.16
CA ALA A 858 -15.67 -23.68 -40.40
C ALA A 858 -16.27 -22.34 -40.87
N LEU A 859 -15.49 -21.26 -40.71
CA LEU A 859 -15.68 -20.02 -41.44
C LEU A 859 -15.03 -20.14 -42.82
N ILE A 860 -15.60 -19.46 -43.81
CA ILE A 860 -15.14 -19.48 -45.20
C ILE A 860 -14.94 -18.06 -45.70
N ARG A 861 -13.82 -17.85 -46.36
CA ARG A 861 -13.52 -16.68 -47.20
C ARG A 861 -13.56 -17.13 -48.66
N VAL A 862 -14.22 -16.33 -49.50
CA VAL A 862 -14.36 -16.58 -50.93
C VAL A 862 -13.40 -15.66 -51.68
N THR A 863 -12.45 -16.25 -52.40
CA THR A 863 -11.39 -15.55 -53.15
C THR A 863 -11.51 -15.87 -54.63
N ARG A 864 -11.37 -14.86 -55.50
CA ARG A 864 -11.44 -14.97 -56.96
C ARG A 864 -10.35 -14.09 -57.56
N ASP A 865 -9.51 -14.63 -58.44
CA ASP A 865 -8.36 -13.92 -59.01
C ASP A 865 -7.46 -13.26 -57.92
N ASP A 866 -7.18 -14.00 -56.84
CA ASP A 866 -6.49 -13.56 -55.61
C ASP A 866 -7.14 -12.40 -54.82
N ILE A 867 -8.35 -11.96 -55.21
CA ILE A 867 -9.12 -10.92 -54.53
C ILE A 867 -10.20 -11.56 -53.64
N VAL A 868 -10.23 -11.18 -52.37
CA VAL A 868 -11.28 -11.56 -51.42
C VAL A 868 -12.59 -10.86 -51.81
N ILE A 869 -13.63 -11.63 -52.08
CA ILE A 869 -14.99 -11.12 -52.39
C ILE A 869 -15.84 -11.05 -51.13
N GLU A 870 -15.76 -12.07 -50.28
CA GLU A 870 -16.63 -12.24 -49.11
C GLU A 870 -15.85 -12.97 -48.02
N SER A 871 -16.05 -12.60 -46.75
CA SER A 871 -15.40 -13.22 -45.58
C SER A 871 -16.42 -13.67 -44.52
N ASP A 872 -15.96 -14.46 -43.56
CA ASP A 872 -16.66 -14.79 -42.31
C ASP A 872 -18.03 -15.47 -42.48
N ARG A 873 -18.25 -16.12 -43.63
CA ARG A 873 -19.46 -16.91 -43.91
C ARG A 873 -19.34 -18.31 -43.32
N LYS A 874 -20.43 -18.81 -42.75
CA LYS A 874 -20.48 -20.16 -42.17
C LYS A 874 -20.89 -21.18 -43.24
N LEU A 875 -20.27 -22.35 -43.19
CA LEU A 875 -20.68 -23.50 -43.99
C LEU A 875 -21.96 -24.11 -43.40
N SER A 876 -23.04 -24.16 -44.18
CA SER A 876 -24.36 -24.65 -43.75
C SER A 876 -24.48 -26.17 -43.88
N GLN A 877 -24.00 -26.70 -45.01
CA GLN A 877 -23.96 -28.13 -45.28
C GLN A 877 -22.71 -28.52 -46.08
N LEU A 878 -22.05 -29.58 -45.60
CA LEU A 878 -20.94 -30.26 -46.25
C LEU A 878 -21.40 -31.69 -46.58
N LYS A 879 -21.34 -32.08 -47.85
CA LYS A 879 -21.77 -33.39 -48.34
C LYS A 879 -20.73 -34.03 -49.22
N ARG A 880 -20.65 -35.36 -49.18
CA ARG A 880 -19.84 -36.16 -50.13
C ARG A 880 -20.77 -37.11 -50.88
N PHE A 881 -20.98 -36.83 -52.16
CA PHE A 881 -22.00 -37.42 -53.04
C PHE A 881 -23.44 -37.29 -52.52
N LYS A 882 -23.84 -38.12 -51.55
CA LYS A 882 -25.20 -38.14 -50.95
C LYS A 882 -25.19 -38.05 -49.43
N ASP A 883 -24.05 -38.31 -48.81
CA ASP A 883 -23.92 -38.43 -47.36
C ASP A 883 -23.43 -37.10 -46.75
N ASP A 884 -24.01 -36.70 -45.63
CA ASP A 884 -23.53 -35.55 -44.85
C ASP A 884 -22.16 -35.85 -44.24
N ALA A 885 -21.14 -35.08 -44.61
CA ALA A 885 -19.77 -35.25 -44.13
C ALA A 885 -19.47 -34.29 -42.97
N LYS A 886 -18.71 -34.75 -41.97
CA LYS A 886 -18.22 -33.91 -40.86
C LYS A 886 -16.95 -33.15 -41.26
N GLU A 887 -16.06 -33.84 -41.96
CA GLU A 887 -14.73 -33.42 -42.41
C GLU A 887 -14.54 -33.97 -43.83
N VAL A 888 -13.91 -33.21 -44.74
CA VAL A 888 -13.42 -33.70 -46.04
C VAL A 888 -11.95 -33.29 -46.19
N ARG A 889 -11.08 -34.23 -46.61
CA ARG A 889 -9.62 -34.03 -46.71
C ARG A 889 -9.17 -33.71 -48.13
N SER A 890 -7.99 -33.11 -48.27
CA SER A 890 -7.28 -32.91 -49.54
C SER A 890 -7.33 -34.16 -50.44
N GLY A 891 -7.48 -33.91 -51.75
CA GLY A 891 -7.61 -34.94 -52.77
C GLY A 891 -9.03 -35.49 -52.95
N GLN A 892 -10.05 -34.91 -52.31
CA GLN A 892 -11.43 -35.38 -52.39
C GLN A 892 -12.40 -34.31 -52.89
N GLU A 893 -13.49 -34.77 -53.52
CA GLU A 893 -14.60 -33.94 -53.99
C GLU A 893 -15.72 -33.88 -52.96
N CYS A 894 -16.32 -32.70 -52.82
CA CYS A 894 -17.45 -32.45 -51.91
C CYS A 894 -18.42 -31.39 -52.47
N GLY A 895 -19.64 -31.42 -51.96
CA GLY A 895 -20.65 -30.38 -52.16
C GLY A 895 -20.72 -29.48 -50.93
N MET A 896 -20.52 -28.18 -51.12
CA MET A 896 -20.52 -27.16 -50.08
C MET A 896 -21.67 -26.16 -50.29
N LEU A 897 -22.45 -25.89 -49.23
CA LEU A 897 -23.51 -24.88 -49.21
C LEU A 897 -23.13 -23.79 -48.21
N ILE A 898 -22.80 -22.60 -48.70
CA ILE A 898 -22.43 -21.43 -47.88
C ILE A 898 -23.72 -20.75 -47.39
N ASP A 899 -23.75 -20.35 -46.12
CA ASP A 899 -24.93 -19.69 -45.55
C ASP A 899 -25.06 -18.23 -46.02
N GLY A 900 -26.18 -17.92 -46.69
CA GLY A 900 -26.52 -16.57 -47.13
C GLY A 900 -25.68 -16.00 -48.29
N TYR A 901 -24.98 -16.82 -49.08
CA TYR A 901 -24.18 -16.37 -50.24
C TYR A 901 -24.40 -17.26 -51.47
N ASP A 902 -24.87 -16.67 -52.58
CA ASP A 902 -25.23 -17.39 -53.84
C ASP A 902 -24.33 -17.05 -55.06
N ASP A 903 -23.47 -16.02 -55.03
CA ASP A 903 -22.60 -15.64 -56.18
C ASP A 903 -21.27 -16.44 -56.23
N ILE A 904 -21.39 -17.76 -56.12
CA ILE A 904 -20.27 -18.70 -56.29
C ILE A 904 -20.11 -19.00 -57.79
N LYS A 905 -18.87 -18.95 -58.29
CA LYS A 905 -18.50 -19.24 -59.68
C LYS A 905 -17.44 -20.33 -59.76
N VAL A 906 -17.31 -20.93 -60.95
CA VAL A 906 -16.24 -21.89 -61.25
C VAL A 906 -14.91 -21.13 -61.31
N GLY A 907 -13.89 -21.65 -60.64
CA GLY A 907 -12.60 -21.00 -60.44
C GLY A 907 -12.48 -20.19 -59.14
N ASP A 908 -13.55 -20.09 -58.33
CA ASP A 908 -13.46 -19.49 -56.99
C ASP A 908 -12.67 -20.42 -56.05
N VAL A 909 -11.87 -19.84 -55.16
CA VAL A 909 -11.16 -20.54 -54.08
C VAL A 909 -11.86 -20.26 -52.75
N LEU A 910 -12.20 -21.32 -52.03
CA LEU A 910 -12.78 -21.29 -50.69
C LEU A 910 -11.69 -21.59 -49.66
N GLU A 911 -11.22 -20.55 -48.97
CA GLU A 911 -10.32 -20.67 -47.83
C GLU A 911 -11.15 -20.96 -46.57
N CYS A 912 -10.97 -22.14 -45.98
CA CYS A 912 -11.69 -22.58 -44.80
C CYS A 912 -10.83 -22.37 -43.56
N TYR A 913 -11.27 -21.56 -42.62
CA TYR A 913 -10.54 -21.20 -41.40
C TYR A 913 -11.38 -21.31 -40.14
N LYS A 914 -10.70 -21.26 -39.00
CA LYS A 914 -11.28 -21.25 -37.67
C LYS A 914 -10.61 -20.15 -36.86
N THR A 915 -11.44 -19.34 -36.20
CA THR A 915 -10.95 -18.48 -35.13
C THR A 915 -10.63 -19.35 -33.93
N GLN A 916 -9.36 -19.36 -33.50
CA GLN A 916 -8.96 -19.88 -32.21
C GLN A 916 -8.80 -18.71 -31.24
N GLU A 917 -9.55 -18.77 -30.13
CA GLU A 917 -9.28 -17.96 -28.94
C GLU A 917 -7.98 -18.45 -28.31
N ILE A 918 -6.99 -17.55 -28.20
CA ILE A 918 -5.73 -17.79 -27.52
C ILE A 918 -5.72 -16.93 -26.25
N ALA A 919 -5.26 -17.52 -25.13
CA ALA A 919 -5.08 -16.79 -23.89
C ALA A 919 -3.94 -15.76 -24.06
N PRO A 920 -4.18 -14.47 -23.81
CA PRO A 920 -3.19 -13.42 -24.05
C PRO A 920 -2.05 -13.49 -23.03
N THR A 921 -0.91 -12.89 -23.37
CA THR A 921 0.29 -12.84 -22.52
C THR A 921 0.77 -11.40 -22.37
N LEU A 922 1.14 -11.01 -21.15
CA LEU A 922 1.78 -9.73 -20.81
C LEU A 922 3.26 -9.72 -21.19
#